data_AF-A0A971M591-F1
#
_entry.id   AF-A0A971M591-F1
#
_cell.length_a   1.000
_cell.length_b   1.000
_cell.length_c   1.000
_cell.angle_alpha   90.00
_cell.angle_beta   90.00
_cell.angle_gamma   90.00
#
_symmetry.space_group_name_H-M   'P 1'
#
loop_
_entity.id
_entity.type
_entity.pdbx_description
1 polymer ?
#
loop_
_entity_poly.entity_id
_entity_poly.type
_entity_poly.pdbx_seq_one_letter_code
_entity_poly.pdbx_strand_id
1 'polypeptide(L)'
;MAELYETLCRSENLFRAWESVRAKGSAGGIDGVSIDSFESGLDRNLEDLADELRSKRFIPQPYKQISIPKDENEFRNLSLPTIKDKIVQQAIRDIIEPVLDKEFLDVSYGYRRNKGPVKAIARTTYLLTNEKRSWVTLCDIDGYFDNVHHDTLFAMLSERLRDEDLLTLIRLYVKMGRVDARGRWIDSIKGIPQGGVVSPLLSNLYLHPLDRMMTDKGYGYIRYADDFIVLSRSEAEAYSALRDIAWFIEKRMRLRLNPEKQVKSVGGGFEFLGITFRGTEKHLSNDKMVDLKRRIESAIVRETFPSITCLPETLQGIEHYYGRILPQHYLEELDEWAVSCVKKAASGAYRSGVWASRKDMERVLGAIDFISEQFRISKNKAIKDICAYCTRRSRPVGLDRTHAPAGRTDPVRKRKREYQKLEAEGFELVIATPGVFVGKTKKGISVKKQGTKLYEAHHGNLKHIFITTKGVTLSSHVIAYCAEQEIPIDFLNYNGMPYARLYPLHGQSTELQLAQLKALAGAQGRHLAKEFVGGKIRNQLNLAKYYHKYRKTVDPEFVAVFNEKTGVMEAILDEIKKLTGQDMEDLRGKLFSIEGRAAASYWEMVKVLLDDVIAFDGRERQGATDLVNSLLNYGYGVLYSKIWYAVMSAGLSPFLSFLHEGSG
;
A
#
# COMPACT_ATOMS: atom_id res chain seq x y z
N MET A 1 -37.89 -10.44 5.95
CA MET A 1 -36.83 -10.48 4.91
C MET A 1 -35.53 -9.96 5.52
N ALA A 2 -35.05 -10.62 6.58
CA ALA A 2 -33.84 -10.27 7.35
C ALA A 2 -32.70 -11.28 7.08
N GLU A 3 -32.67 -11.87 5.87
CA GLU A 3 -31.89 -13.08 5.61
C GLU A 3 -30.48 -12.83 5.06
N LEU A 4 -30.15 -11.63 4.57
CA LEU A 4 -28.88 -11.41 3.87
C LEU A 4 -27.71 -11.28 4.86
N TYR A 5 -27.87 -10.51 5.93
CA TYR A 5 -26.85 -10.39 6.98
C TYR A 5 -26.67 -11.71 7.74
N GLU A 6 -27.75 -12.41 8.06
CA GLU A 6 -27.68 -13.75 8.66
C GLU A 6 -26.95 -14.73 7.76
N THR A 7 -27.23 -14.70 6.44
CA THR A 7 -26.51 -15.51 5.45
C THR A 7 -25.03 -15.17 5.42
N LEU A 8 -24.65 -13.88 5.50
CA LEU A 8 -23.25 -13.47 5.60
C LEU A 8 -22.53 -14.07 6.82
N CYS A 9 -23.22 -14.17 7.96
CA CYS A 9 -22.67 -14.69 9.21
C CYS A 9 -22.51 -16.22 9.25
N ARG A 10 -22.93 -16.95 8.20
CA ARG A 10 -22.79 -18.41 8.12
C ARG A 10 -21.34 -18.79 7.83
N SER A 11 -20.82 -19.76 8.58
CA SER A 11 -19.42 -20.20 8.49
C SER A 11 -19.07 -20.69 7.08
N GLU A 12 -20.01 -21.33 6.38
CA GLU A 12 -19.82 -21.80 5.01
C GLU A 12 -19.58 -20.66 4.02
N ASN A 13 -20.23 -19.51 4.22
CA ASN A 13 -20.08 -18.35 3.35
C ASN A 13 -18.78 -17.61 3.63
N LEU A 14 -18.38 -17.50 4.90
CA LEU A 14 -17.06 -16.95 5.26
C LEU A 14 -15.93 -17.85 4.76
N PHE A 15 -16.09 -19.17 4.80
CA PHE A 15 -15.13 -20.12 4.25
C PHE A 15 -14.98 -19.98 2.73
N ARG A 16 -16.08 -19.94 1.98
CA ARG A 16 -16.04 -19.70 0.52
C ARG A 16 -15.41 -18.37 0.15
N ALA A 17 -15.70 -17.33 0.94
CA ALA A 17 -15.10 -16.03 0.78
C ALA A 17 -13.58 -16.07 1.05
N TRP A 18 -13.15 -16.82 2.07
CA TRP A 18 -11.74 -17.10 2.34
C TRP A 18 -11.05 -17.80 1.17
N GLU A 19 -11.63 -18.86 0.60
CA GLU A 19 -11.05 -19.55 -0.56
C GLU A 19 -10.81 -18.58 -1.73
N SER A 20 -11.77 -17.69 -1.97
CA SER A 20 -11.67 -16.65 -3.00
C SER A 20 -10.58 -15.61 -2.69
N VAL A 21 -10.38 -15.25 -1.42
CA VAL A 21 -9.32 -14.32 -0.98
C VAL A 21 -7.95 -14.98 -1.07
N ARG A 22 -7.83 -16.23 -0.63
CA ARG A 22 -6.62 -17.05 -0.67
C ARG A 22 -6.15 -17.25 -2.11
N ALA A 23 -7.05 -17.64 -3.01
CA ALA A 23 -6.74 -17.86 -4.42
C ALA A 23 -6.19 -16.59 -5.12
N LYS A 24 -6.61 -15.40 -4.69
CA LYS A 24 -6.08 -14.12 -5.21
C LYS A 24 -4.69 -13.79 -4.71
N GLY A 25 -4.23 -14.37 -3.59
CA GLY A 25 -2.87 -14.18 -3.06
C GLY A 25 -2.52 -12.73 -2.66
N SER A 26 -3.52 -11.87 -2.43
CA SER A 26 -3.30 -10.43 -2.22
C SER A 26 -2.86 -10.11 -0.78
N ALA A 27 -1.82 -9.28 -0.64
CA ALA A 27 -1.20 -8.93 0.66
C ALA A 27 -2.18 -8.32 1.68
N GLY A 28 -1.98 -8.59 2.97
CA GLY A 28 -2.81 -8.08 4.08
C GLY A 28 -2.67 -6.58 4.33
N GLY A 29 -3.47 -6.08 5.27
CA GLY A 29 -3.70 -4.65 5.50
C GLY A 29 -2.77 -4.05 6.56
N ILE A 30 -3.35 -3.19 7.41
CA ILE A 30 -2.62 -2.44 8.45
C ILE A 30 -2.14 -3.32 9.61
N ASP A 31 -2.78 -4.47 9.82
CA ASP A 31 -2.52 -5.45 10.88
C ASP A 31 -1.29 -6.34 10.62
N GLY A 32 -0.76 -6.32 9.40
CA GLY A 32 0.41 -7.12 9.02
C GLY A 32 0.15 -8.64 8.91
N VAL A 33 -1.10 -9.09 9.04
CA VAL A 33 -1.46 -10.50 8.94
C VAL A 33 -1.34 -10.96 7.48
N SER A 34 -0.54 -12.02 7.25
CA SER A 34 -0.42 -12.68 5.95
C SER A 34 -1.49 -13.74 5.73
N ILE A 35 -1.68 -14.16 4.48
CA ILE A 35 -2.56 -15.29 4.13
C ILE A 35 -2.11 -16.54 4.89
N ASP A 36 -0.82 -16.87 4.87
CA ASP A 36 -0.28 -18.06 5.55
C ASP A 36 -0.49 -18.02 7.06
N SER A 37 -0.37 -16.84 7.68
CA SER A 37 -0.62 -16.64 9.11
C SER A 37 -2.09 -16.85 9.44
N PHE A 38 -3.00 -16.29 8.64
CA PHE A 38 -4.44 -16.48 8.80
C PHE A 38 -4.85 -17.95 8.58
N GLU A 39 -4.25 -18.62 7.59
CA GLU A 39 -4.51 -20.02 7.26
C GLU A 39 -4.05 -20.99 8.36
N SER A 40 -2.96 -20.67 9.07
CA SER A 40 -2.41 -21.52 10.14
C SER A 40 -3.37 -21.73 11.31
N GLY A 41 -4.38 -20.85 11.47
CA GLY A 41 -5.45 -20.96 12.47
C GLY A 41 -6.84 -20.84 11.86
N LEU A 42 -7.02 -21.32 10.62
CA LEU A 42 -8.18 -21.00 9.78
C LEU A 42 -9.53 -21.20 10.48
N ASP A 43 -9.78 -22.40 11.02
CA ASP A 43 -11.09 -22.75 11.59
C ASP A 43 -11.47 -21.81 12.73
N ARG A 44 -10.55 -21.63 13.69
CA ARG A 44 -10.72 -20.71 14.81
C ARG A 44 -10.88 -19.26 14.35
N ASN A 45 -10.07 -18.81 13.40
CA ASN A 45 -10.14 -17.44 12.89
C ASN A 45 -11.48 -17.14 12.20
N LEU A 46 -12.04 -18.12 11.49
CA LEU A 46 -13.35 -18.00 10.84
C LEU A 46 -14.50 -18.08 11.86
N GLU A 47 -14.40 -18.94 12.87
CA GLU A 47 -15.36 -19.02 13.97
C GLU A 47 -15.41 -17.70 14.76
N ASP A 48 -14.25 -17.18 15.17
CA ASP A 48 -14.14 -15.89 15.87
C ASP A 48 -14.72 -14.75 15.03
N LEU A 49 -14.45 -14.74 13.71
CA LEU A 49 -15.03 -13.77 12.79
C LEU A 49 -16.55 -13.90 12.68
N ALA A 50 -17.06 -15.13 12.56
CA ALA A 50 -18.50 -15.38 12.49
C ALA A 50 -19.21 -14.91 13.76
N ASP A 51 -18.63 -15.17 14.92
CA ASP A 51 -19.20 -14.76 16.21
C ASP A 51 -19.16 -13.25 16.41
N GLU A 52 -18.10 -12.56 15.97
CA GLU A 52 -18.05 -11.10 15.95
C GLU A 52 -19.14 -10.48 15.06
N LEU A 53 -19.42 -11.07 13.90
CA LEU A 53 -20.47 -10.61 13.00
C LEU A 53 -21.86 -10.88 13.60
N ARG A 54 -22.14 -12.10 14.08
CA ARG A 54 -23.43 -12.44 14.71
C ARG A 54 -23.73 -11.58 15.93
N SER A 55 -22.72 -11.30 16.74
CA SER A 55 -22.83 -10.43 17.91
C SER A 55 -22.79 -8.94 17.60
N LYS A 56 -22.65 -8.55 16.32
CA LYS A 56 -22.54 -7.16 15.85
C LYS A 56 -21.39 -6.38 16.48
N ARG A 57 -20.34 -7.07 16.95
CA ARG A 57 -19.11 -6.46 17.50
C ARG A 57 -18.04 -6.23 16.44
N PHE A 58 -18.22 -6.79 15.24
CA PHE A 58 -17.29 -6.62 14.14
C PHE A 58 -17.23 -5.14 13.70
N ILE A 59 -16.03 -4.56 13.74
CA ILE A 59 -15.74 -3.22 13.24
C ILE A 59 -14.61 -3.33 12.22
N PRO A 60 -14.79 -2.83 10.98
CA PRO A 60 -13.73 -2.83 9.98
C PRO A 60 -12.46 -2.13 10.46
N GLN A 61 -11.29 -2.63 10.03
CA GLN A 61 -10.03 -1.94 10.26
C GLN A 61 -9.82 -0.83 9.21
N PRO A 62 -9.02 0.21 9.52
CA PRO A 62 -8.68 1.20 8.52
C PRO A 62 -7.86 0.61 7.38
N TYR A 63 -8.07 1.14 6.18
CA TYR A 63 -7.32 0.70 5.01
C TYR A 63 -5.87 1.15 5.09
N LYS A 64 -4.93 0.26 4.74
CA LYS A 64 -3.53 0.65 4.55
C LYS A 64 -3.37 1.30 3.18
N GLN A 65 -2.96 2.57 3.12
CA GLN A 65 -2.74 3.25 1.86
C GLN A 65 -1.38 2.88 1.28
N ILE A 66 -1.38 2.45 0.02
CA ILE A 66 -0.18 2.19 -0.78
C ILE A 66 -0.24 3.02 -2.06
N SER A 67 0.89 3.60 -2.47
CA SER A 67 0.98 4.38 -3.72
C SER A 67 1.67 3.54 -4.79
N ILE A 68 0.98 3.29 -5.90
CA ILE A 68 1.52 2.61 -7.07
C ILE A 68 1.73 3.65 -8.16
N PRO A 69 2.92 3.76 -8.77
CA PRO A 69 3.12 4.67 -9.89
C PRO A 69 2.20 4.28 -11.04
N LYS A 70 1.41 5.25 -11.52
CA LYS A 70 0.61 5.16 -12.74
C LYS A 70 1.48 5.57 -13.94
N ASP A 71 2.22 6.67 -13.79
CA ASP A 71 3.24 7.20 -14.71
C ASP A 71 4.43 7.77 -13.90
N GLU A 72 5.44 8.37 -14.55
CA GLU A 72 6.63 8.92 -13.86
C GLU A 72 6.30 9.95 -12.77
N ASN A 73 5.20 10.70 -12.94
CA ASN A 73 4.79 11.78 -12.04
C ASN A 73 3.41 11.56 -11.38
N GLU A 74 2.68 10.50 -11.73
CA GLU A 74 1.32 10.26 -11.23
C GLU A 74 1.28 8.96 -10.41
N PHE A 75 0.68 9.01 -9.21
CA PHE A 75 0.54 7.85 -8.32
C PHE A 75 -0.93 7.49 -8.13
N ARG A 76 -1.24 6.21 -8.25
CA ARG A 76 -2.52 5.63 -7.86
C ARG A 76 -2.47 5.17 -6.41
N ASN A 77 -3.27 5.82 -5.57
CA ASN A 77 -3.39 5.46 -4.16
C ASN A 77 -4.39 4.31 -4.01
N LEU A 78 -3.89 3.12 -3.68
CA LEU A 78 -4.73 1.98 -3.31
C LEU A 78 -4.91 1.91 -1.80
N SER A 79 -6.06 1.37 -1.40
CA SER A 79 -6.53 1.15 -0.05
C SER A 79 -6.59 -0.34 0.18
N LEU A 80 -5.64 -0.88 0.95
CA LEU A 80 -5.49 -2.31 1.19
C LEU A 80 -6.18 -2.72 2.51
N PRO A 81 -7.28 -3.49 2.44
CA PRO A 81 -7.94 -4.03 3.64
C PRO A 81 -7.13 -5.15 4.29
N THR A 82 -7.43 -5.43 5.57
CA THR A 82 -6.92 -6.62 6.27
C THR A 82 -7.44 -7.91 5.65
N ILE A 83 -6.82 -9.06 5.97
CA ILE A 83 -7.31 -10.35 5.46
C ILE A 83 -8.73 -10.62 5.96
N LYS A 84 -9.01 -10.35 7.25
CA LYS A 84 -10.34 -10.46 7.85
C LYS A 84 -11.36 -9.59 7.10
N ASP A 85 -11.03 -8.34 6.85
CA ASP A 85 -11.91 -7.42 6.10
C ASP A 85 -12.14 -7.85 4.66
N LYS A 86 -11.13 -8.43 3.99
CA LYS A 86 -11.31 -8.98 2.64
C LYS A 86 -12.30 -10.13 2.63
N ILE A 87 -12.24 -11.02 3.61
CA ILE A 87 -13.16 -12.16 3.74
C ILE A 87 -14.58 -11.63 3.90
N VAL A 88 -14.80 -10.69 4.82
CA VAL A 88 -16.13 -10.09 5.02
C VAL A 88 -16.61 -9.36 3.78
N GLN A 89 -15.80 -8.50 3.16
CA GLN A 89 -16.20 -7.79 1.93
C GLN A 89 -16.44 -8.75 0.75
N GLN A 90 -15.71 -9.86 0.67
CA GLN A 90 -15.93 -10.90 -0.33
C GLN A 90 -17.24 -11.64 -0.07
N ALA A 91 -17.55 -11.99 1.18
CA ALA A 91 -18.83 -12.58 1.57
C ALA A 91 -20.01 -11.64 1.28
N ILE A 92 -19.88 -10.34 1.60
CA ILE A 92 -20.86 -9.30 1.21
C ILE A 92 -21.07 -9.35 -0.29
N ARG A 93 -19.97 -9.27 -1.07
CA ARG A 93 -20.02 -9.27 -2.52
C ARG A 93 -20.74 -10.51 -3.07
N ASP A 94 -20.41 -11.70 -2.59
CA ASP A 94 -21.01 -12.94 -3.08
C ASP A 94 -22.51 -13.01 -2.84
N ILE A 95 -23.01 -12.34 -1.80
CA ILE A 95 -24.43 -12.25 -1.48
C ILE A 95 -25.14 -11.19 -2.32
N ILE A 96 -24.55 -9.99 -2.49
CA ILE A 96 -25.24 -8.86 -3.14
C ILE A 96 -25.03 -8.84 -4.67
N GLU A 97 -23.93 -9.37 -5.19
CA GLU A 97 -23.62 -9.38 -6.64
C GLU A 97 -24.72 -10.05 -7.46
N PRO A 98 -25.28 -11.22 -7.09
CA PRO A 98 -26.38 -11.85 -7.85
C PRO A 98 -27.68 -11.03 -7.86
N VAL A 99 -27.91 -10.19 -6.86
CA VAL A 99 -29.08 -9.29 -6.80
C VAL A 99 -28.88 -8.11 -7.74
N LEU A 100 -27.71 -7.47 -7.66
CA LEU A 100 -27.42 -6.26 -8.43
C LEU A 100 -27.14 -6.57 -9.91
N ASP A 101 -26.43 -7.65 -10.23
CA ASP A 101 -26.02 -7.98 -11.60
C ASP A 101 -27.21 -8.29 -12.52
N LYS A 102 -28.34 -8.75 -11.96
CA LYS A 102 -29.60 -8.95 -12.69
C LYS A 102 -30.18 -7.65 -13.25
N GLU A 103 -29.90 -6.51 -12.62
CA GLU A 103 -30.35 -5.21 -13.10
C GLU A 103 -29.39 -4.58 -14.12
N PHE A 104 -28.11 -4.95 -14.10
CA PHE A 104 -27.08 -4.31 -14.91
C PHE A 104 -27.22 -4.62 -16.40
N LEU A 105 -27.27 -3.55 -17.21
CA LEU A 105 -27.46 -3.63 -18.65
C LEU A 105 -26.21 -4.17 -19.38
N ASP A 106 -26.39 -4.71 -20.59
CA ASP A 106 -25.29 -5.28 -21.41
C ASP A 106 -24.46 -4.20 -22.17
N VAL A 107 -24.41 -3.00 -21.59
CA VAL A 107 -23.55 -1.90 -22.02
C VAL A 107 -22.40 -1.68 -21.03
N SER A 108 -22.46 -2.30 -19.86
CA SER A 108 -21.44 -2.23 -18.80
C SER A 108 -20.62 -3.51 -18.72
N TYR A 109 -19.30 -3.39 -18.90
CA TYR A 109 -18.38 -4.52 -19.05
C TYR A 109 -17.32 -4.62 -17.94
N GLY A 110 -17.05 -3.52 -17.23
CA GLY A 110 -16.04 -3.48 -16.17
C GLY A 110 -16.54 -4.17 -14.89
N TYR A 111 -15.63 -4.86 -14.18
CA TYR A 111 -15.88 -5.46 -12.86
C TYR A 111 -17.04 -6.47 -12.75
N ARG A 112 -17.54 -7.00 -13.87
CA ARG A 112 -18.66 -7.95 -13.89
C ARG A 112 -18.20 -9.35 -14.28
N ARG A 113 -18.79 -10.37 -13.63
CA ARG A 113 -18.56 -11.78 -13.99
C ARG A 113 -18.98 -12.01 -15.44
N ASN A 114 -18.21 -12.81 -16.18
CA ASN A 114 -18.46 -13.13 -17.59
C ASN A 114 -18.52 -11.91 -18.55
N LYS A 115 -18.15 -10.72 -18.09
CA LYS A 115 -17.88 -9.54 -18.94
C LYS A 115 -16.37 -9.33 -19.05
N GLY A 116 -15.95 -8.22 -19.62
CA GLY A 116 -14.54 -7.87 -19.72
C GLY A 116 -14.19 -7.07 -20.97
N PRO A 117 -12.92 -6.69 -21.09
CA PRO A 117 -12.43 -5.78 -22.12
C PRO A 117 -12.58 -6.37 -23.52
N VAL A 118 -12.37 -7.69 -23.68
CA VAL A 118 -12.58 -8.41 -24.95
C VAL A 118 -14.01 -8.22 -25.46
N LYS A 119 -15.02 -8.34 -24.57
CA LYS A 119 -16.43 -8.18 -24.96
C LYS A 119 -16.78 -6.72 -25.23
N ALA A 120 -16.23 -5.78 -24.46
CA ALA A 120 -16.40 -4.35 -24.72
C ALA A 120 -15.85 -3.97 -26.11
N ILE A 121 -14.63 -4.41 -26.43
CA ILE A 121 -14.00 -4.19 -27.75
C ILE A 121 -14.76 -4.88 -28.87
N ALA A 122 -15.29 -6.09 -28.65
CA ALA A 122 -16.15 -6.76 -29.63
C ALA A 122 -17.43 -5.96 -29.91
N ARG A 123 -18.06 -5.40 -28.86
CA ARG A 123 -19.22 -4.51 -29.01
C ARG A 123 -18.85 -3.22 -29.76
N THR A 124 -17.71 -2.61 -29.44
CA THR A 124 -17.19 -1.44 -30.19
C THR A 124 -17.03 -1.79 -31.67
N THR A 125 -16.41 -2.92 -31.97
CA THR A 125 -16.22 -3.39 -33.36
C THR A 125 -17.57 -3.52 -34.07
N TYR A 126 -18.55 -4.17 -33.45
CA TYR A 126 -19.90 -4.33 -34.00
C TYR A 126 -20.58 -2.98 -34.29
N LEU A 127 -20.50 -2.01 -33.37
CA LEU A 127 -21.08 -0.68 -33.55
C LEU A 127 -20.44 0.07 -34.73
N LEU A 128 -19.14 -0.14 -34.96
CA LEU A 128 -18.41 0.45 -36.09
C LEU A 128 -18.74 -0.26 -37.42
N THR A 129 -18.76 -1.60 -37.45
CA THR A 129 -18.92 -2.39 -38.68
C THR A 129 -20.38 -2.53 -39.12
N ASN A 130 -21.27 -2.87 -38.19
CA ASN A 130 -22.65 -3.24 -38.50
C ASN A 130 -23.58 -2.03 -38.42
N GLU A 131 -23.42 -1.19 -37.40
CA GLU A 131 -24.24 0.02 -37.24
C GLU A 131 -23.67 1.25 -37.97
N LYS A 132 -22.46 1.14 -38.53
CA LYS A 132 -21.77 2.18 -39.32
C LYS A 132 -21.67 3.53 -38.60
N ARG A 133 -21.43 3.50 -37.28
CA ARG A 133 -21.21 4.70 -36.46
C ARG A 133 -19.82 5.27 -36.74
N SER A 134 -19.75 6.54 -37.12
CA SER A 134 -18.56 7.19 -37.68
C SER A 134 -17.94 8.26 -36.77
N TRP A 135 -18.58 8.56 -35.63
CA TRP A 135 -18.10 9.49 -34.62
C TRP A 135 -17.99 8.82 -33.26
N VAL A 136 -17.03 9.24 -32.46
CA VAL A 136 -16.80 8.75 -31.10
C VAL A 136 -16.71 9.92 -30.12
N THR A 137 -17.37 9.76 -28.98
CA THR A 137 -17.17 10.59 -27.80
C THR A 137 -16.42 9.77 -26.76
N LEU A 138 -15.21 10.19 -26.40
CA LEU A 138 -14.39 9.61 -25.35
C LEU A 138 -14.68 10.35 -24.05
N CYS A 139 -15.06 9.61 -23.01
CA CYS A 139 -15.38 10.16 -21.71
C CYS A 139 -14.74 9.33 -20.60
N ASP A 140 -14.27 10.05 -19.59
CA ASP A 140 -13.75 9.53 -18.33
C ASP A 140 -14.29 10.40 -17.19
N ILE A 141 -14.37 9.85 -15.99
CA ILE A 141 -14.88 10.54 -14.80
C ILE A 141 -13.71 10.90 -13.89
N ASP A 142 -13.54 12.20 -13.63
CA ASP A 142 -12.44 12.73 -12.84
C ASP A 142 -12.45 12.19 -11.41
N GLY A 143 -11.36 11.48 -11.05
CA GLY A 143 -11.17 10.90 -9.73
C GLY A 143 -12.36 10.08 -9.25
N TYR A 144 -12.97 9.28 -10.14
CA TYR A 144 -14.28 8.66 -9.91
C TYR A 144 -14.41 7.98 -8.54
N PHE A 145 -13.50 7.06 -8.21
CA PHE A 145 -13.53 6.34 -6.94
C PHE A 145 -13.39 7.28 -5.74
N ASP A 146 -12.67 8.39 -5.83
CA ASP A 146 -12.52 9.35 -4.72
C ASP A 146 -13.72 10.32 -4.61
N ASN A 147 -14.60 10.36 -5.61
CA ASN A 147 -15.68 11.35 -5.71
C ASN A 147 -17.10 10.78 -5.58
N VAL A 148 -17.29 9.45 -5.50
CA VAL A 148 -18.60 8.83 -5.28
C VAL A 148 -19.33 9.42 -4.07
N HIS A 149 -20.54 9.93 -4.26
CA HIS A 149 -21.33 10.55 -3.18
C HIS A 149 -22.03 9.48 -2.34
N HIS A 150 -21.69 9.40 -1.05
CA HIS A 150 -22.16 8.32 -0.17
C HIS A 150 -23.68 8.24 -0.08
N ASP A 151 -24.39 9.35 0.19
CA ASP A 151 -25.84 9.29 0.38
C ASP A 151 -26.57 8.86 -0.89
N THR A 152 -26.04 9.23 -2.06
CA THR A 152 -26.59 8.82 -3.35
C THR A 152 -26.40 7.32 -3.56
N LEU A 153 -25.19 6.81 -3.25
CA LEU A 153 -24.89 5.37 -3.31
C LEU A 153 -25.80 4.58 -2.37
N PHE A 154 -25.97 5.04 -1.13
CA PHE A 154 -26.77 4.32 -0.14
C PHE A 154 -28.27 4.41 -0.40
N ALA A 155 -28.77 5.50 -0.99
CA ALA A 155 -30.14 5.55 -1.49
C ALA A 155 -30.38 4.43 -2.53
N MET A 156 -29.49 4.29 -3.52
CA MET A 156 -29.58 3.24 -4.55
C MET A 156 -29.46 1.82 -3.97
N LEU A 157 -28.61 1.63 -2.95
CA LEU A 157 -28.48 0.33 -2.27
C LEU A 157 -29.75 -0.01 -1.48
N SER A 158 -30.30 0.94 -0.72
CA SER A 158 -31.48 0.72 0.13
C SER A 158 -32.75 0.38 -0.64
N GLU A 159 -32.86 0.82 -1.90
CA GLU A 159 -33.95 0.43 -2.80
C GLU A 159 -33.93 -1.07 -3.15
N ARG A 160 -32.73 -1.69 -3.15
CA ARG A 160 -32.48 -3.05 -3.67
C ARG A 160 -32.21 -4.07 -2.58
N LEU A 161 -31.57 -3.63 -1.50
CA LEU A 161 -31.20 -4.46 -0.36
C LEU A 161 -32.06 -4.03 0.82
N ARG A 162 -33.00 -4.88 1.24
CA ARG A 162 -33.90 -4.63 2.37
C ARG A 162 -33.37 -5.23 3.68
N ASP A 163 -32.08 -5.03 3.96
CA ASP A 163 -31.38 -5.54 5.14
C ASP A 163 -30.50 -4.44 5.75
N GLU A 164 -30.99 -3.82 6.82
CA GLU A 164 -30.36 -2.64 7.45
C GLU A 164 -29.00 -2.96 8.09
N ASP A 165 -28.81 -4.18 8.60
CA ASP A 165 -27.56 -4.59 9.22
C ASP A 165 -26.47 -4.73 8.15
N LEU A 166 -26.80 -5.35 7.01
CA LEU A 166 -25.88 -5.44 5.88
C LEU A 166 -25.56 -4.06 5.29
N LEU A 167 -26.58 -3.21 5.12
CA LEU A 167 -26.38 -1.83 4.64
C LEU A 167 -25.48 -1.02 5.59
N THR A 168 -25.65 -1.20 6.90
CA THR A 168 -24.81 -0.57 7.92
C THR A 168 -23.36 -1.03 7.82
N LEU A 169 -23.12 -2.33 7.65
CA LEU A 169 -21.77 -2.86 7.49
C LEU A 169 -21.09 -2.36 6.19
N ILE A 170 -21.82 -2.32 5.07
CA ILE A 170 -21.31 -1.73 3.81
C ILE A 170 -20.98 -0.24 4.02
N ARG A 171 -21.82 0.49 4.77
CA ARG A 171 -21.58 1.90 5.11
C ARG A 171 -20.35 2.11 5.96
N LEU A 172 -20.10 1.22 6.93
CA LEU A 172 -18.87 1.24 7.71
C LEU A 172 -17.64 1.09 6.81
N TYR A 173 -17.65 0.13 5.87
CA TYR A 173 -16.54 -0.02 4.92
C TYR A 173 -16.32 1.19 4.02
N VAL A 174 -17.38 1.78 3.48
CA VAL A 174 -17.28 2.96 2.60
C VAL A 174 -16.77 4.20 3.35
N LYS A 175 -17.17 4.37 4.61
CA LYS A 175 -16.76 5.51 5.46
C LYS A 175 -15.45 5.29 6.22
N MET A 176 -14.93 4.06 6.25
CA MET A 176 -13.71 3.74 6.97
C MET A 176 -12.52 4.50 6.38
N GLY A 177 -11.73 5.13 7.25
CA GLY A 177 -10.56 5.91 6.86
C GLY A 177 -9.39 5.04 6.37
N ARG A 178 -8.35 5.73 5.91
CA ARG A 178 -7.09 5.12 5.47
C ARG A 178 -5.91 5.63 6.27
N VAL A 179 -4.90 4.79 6.45
CA VAL A 179 -3.65 5.12 7.14
C VAL A 179 -2.52 5.12 6.12
N ASP A 180 -1.78 6.23 6.02
CA ASP A 180 -0.65 6.36 5.10
C ASP A 180 0.62 5.65 5.61
N ALA A 181 1.66 5.58 4.76
CA ALA A 181 2.93 4.95 5.12
C ALA A 181 3.66 5.63 6.31
N ARG A 182 3.24 6.83 6.72
CA ARG A 182 3.76 7.55 7.89
C ARG A 182 2.89 7.36 9.14
N GLY A 183 1.84 6.52 9.06
CA GLY A 183 0.90 6.27 10.15
C GLY A 183 -0.15 7.36 10.34
N ARG A 184 -0.33 8.27 9.37
CA ARG A 184 -1.32 9.35 9.47
C ARG A 184 -2.69 8.87 9.02
N TRP A 185 -3.71 9.20 9.81
CA TRP A 185 -5.11 8.97 9.47
C TRP A 185 -5.59 9.95 8.39
N ILE A 186 -6.36 9.43 7.43
CA ILE A 186 -6.99 10.19 6.35
C ILE A 186 -8.47 9.77 6.30
N ASP A 187 -9.36 10.74 6.52
CA ASP A 187 -10.81 10.51 6.51
C ASP A 187 -11.36 10.17 5.12
N SER A 188 -12.38 9.32 5.08
CA SER A 188 -13.17 9.00 3.89
C SER A 188 -14.48 9.80 3.92
N ILE A 189 -14.43 11.07 3.49
CA ILE A 189 -15.60 11.98 3.48
C ILE A 189 -16.51 11.67 2.28
N LYS A 190 -15.91 11.28 1.15
CA LYS A 190 -16.55 10.88 -0.11
C LYS A 190 -15.69 9.84 -0.80
N GLY A 191 -16.25 9.18 -1.79
CA GLY A 191 -15.58 8.13 -2.54
C GLY A 191 -15.81 6.73 -1.97
N ILE A 192 -15.23 5.75 -2.65
CA ILE A 192 -15.22 4.34 -2.30
C ILE A 192 -13.75 3.87 -2.37
N PRO A 193 -13.28 3.06 -1.41
CA PRO A 193 -11.86 2.72 -1.29
C PRO A 193 -11.37 1.90 -2.49
N GLN A 194 -10.37 2.43 -3.22
CA GLN A 194 -9.73 1.74 -4.35
C GLN A 194 -8.90 0.55 -3.85
N GLY A 195 -9.44 -0.68 -3.92
CA GLY A 195 -8.79 -1.88 -3.36
C GLY A 195 -9.66 -2.62 -2.35
N GLY A 196 -10.79 -2.03 -1.94
CA GLY A 196 -11.88 -2.78 -1.33
C GLY A 196 -12.44 -3.82 -2.29
N VAL A 197 -12.79 -5.00 -1.78
CA VAL A 197 -13.29 -6.13 -2.57
C VAL A 197 -14.70 -5.85 -3.12
N VAL A 198 -15.51 -5.13 -2.35
CA VAL A 198 -16.90 -4.77 -2.72
C VAL A 198 -16.96 -3.48 -3.56
N SER A 199 -15.96 -2.60 -3.46
CA SER A 199 -15.93 -1.29 -4.12
C SER A 199 -16.23 -1.33 -5.63
N PRO A 200 -15.68 -2.28 -6.43
CA PRO A 200 -15.96 -2.34 -7.87
C PRO A 200 -17.45 -2.58 -8.20
N LEU A 201 -18.15 -3.35 -7.37
CA LEU A 201 -19.58 -3.62 -7.53
C LEU A 201 -20.42 -2.39 -7.16
N LEU A 202 -20.07 -1.71 -6.05
CA LEU A 202 -20.71 -0.46 -5.65
C LEU A 202 -20.53 0.64 -6.70
N SER A 203 -19.37 0.67 -7.32
CA SER A 203 -19.08 1.53 -8.46
C SER A 203 -20.06 1.28 -9.62
N ASN A 204 -20.26 0.03 -10.02
CA ASN A 204 -21.18 -0.29 -11.11
C ASN A 204 -22.62 0.07 -10.78
N LEU A 205 -23.05 -0.17 -9.53
CA LEU A 205 -24.38 0.26 -9.06
C LEU A 205 -24.55 1.78 -9.19
N TYR A 206 -23.54 2.54 -8.77
CA TYR A 206 -23.59 4.00 -8.83
C TYR A 206 -23.72 4.53 -10.26
N LEU A 207 -23.03 3.90 -11.22
CA LEU A 207 -23.06 4.30 -12.64
C LEU A 207 -24.24 3.73 -13.43
N HIS A 208 -24.97 2.75 -12.89
CA HIS A 208 -26.07 2.09 -13.60
C HIS A 208 -27.21 3.03 -14.08
N PRO A 209 -27.59 4.09 -13.36
CA PRO A 209 -28.58 5.05 -13.87
C PRO A 209 -28.14 5.76 -15.16
N LEU A 210 -26.83 5.98 -15.34
CA LEU A 210 -26.28 6.52 -16.59
C LEU A 210 -26.44 5.49 -17.71
N ASP A 211 -26.14 4.22 -17.44
CA ASP A 211 -26.31 3.13 -18.40
C ASP A 211 -27.75 3.05 -18.92
N ARG A 212 -28.74 3.16 -18.02
CA ARG A 212 -30.16 3.20 -18.38
C ARG A 212 -30.49 4.38 -19.27
N MET A 213 -30.13 5.60 -18.85
CA MET A 213 -30.39 6.81 -19.64
C MET A 213 -29.79 6.73 -21.05
N MET A 214 -28.55 6.24 -21.17
CA MET A 214 -27.87 6.12 -22.46
C MET A 214 -28.54 5.07 -23.36
N THR A 215 -28.98 3.96 -22.76
CA THR A 215 -29.68 2.89 -23.48
C THR A 215 -31.07 3.33 -23.93
N ASP A 216 -31.83 3.99 -23.06
CA ASP A 216 -33.18 4.51 -23.35
C ASP A 216 -33.17 5.54 -24.48
N LYS A 217 -32.09 6.33 -24.58
CA LYS A 217 -31.87 7.29 -25.68
C LYS A 217 -31.33 6.63 -26.97
N GLY A 218 -31.05 5.33 -26.98
CA GLY A 218 -30.58 4.61 -28.16
C GLY A 218 -29.14 4.90 -28.59
N TYR A 219 -28.32 5.44 -27.68
CA TYR A 219 -26.93 5.75 -27.98
C TYR A 219 -26.07 4.49 -28.11
N GLY A 220 -25.04 4.56 -28.96
CA GLY A 220 -24.02 3.50 -29.12
C GLY A 220 -23.05 3.47 -27.94
N TYR A 221 -23.58 3.29 -26.73
CA TYR A 221 -22.88 3.44 -25.47
C TYR A 221 -22.18 2.15 -25.02
N ILE A 222 -20.93 2.28 -24.58
CA ILE A 222 -20.13 1.19 -24.03
C ILE A 222 -19.34 1.72 -22.84
N ARG A 223 -19.50 1.08 -21.67
CA ARG A 223 -18.79 1.44 -20.44
C ARG A 223 -17.93 0.31 -19.90
N TYR A 224 -16.74 0.65 -19.47
CA TYR A 224 -15.82 -0.22 -18.76
C TYR A 224 -15.32 0.50 -17.50
N ALA A 225 -15.92 0.18 -16.34
CA ALA A 225 -15.71 0.92 -15.10
C ALA A 225 -16.12 2.40 -15.26
N ASP A 226 -15.20 3.33 -15.05
CA ASP A 226 -15.31 4.79 -15.22
C ASP A 226 -15.01 5.26 -16.65
N ASP A 227 -14.25 4.50 -17.42
CA ASP A 227 -14.01 4.74 -18.85
C ASP A 227 -15.25 4.38 -19.68
N PHE A 228 -15.72 5.28 -20.53
CA PHE A 228 -16.79 4.94 -21.49
C PHE A 228 -16.71 5.73 -22.79
N ILE A 229 -17.30 5.13 -23.82
CA ILE A 229 -17.38 5.71 -25.16
C ILE A 229 -18.82 5.76 -25.65
N VAL A 230 -19.11 6.75 -26.48
CA VAL A 230 -20.35 6.81 -27.26
C VAL A 230 -20.01 6.83 -28.73
N LEU A 231 -20.41 5.78 -29.44
CA LEU A 231 -20.35 5.76 -30.89
C LEU A 231 -21.63 6.36 -31.48
N SER A 232 -21.48 7.29 -32.41
CA SER A 232 -22.55 8.10 -33.00
C SER A 232 -22.46 8.09 -34.53
N ARG A 233 -23.58 8.32 -35.21
CA ARG A 233 -23.64 8.37 -36.69
C ARG A 233 -23.22 9.73 -37.25
N SER A 234 -23.32 10.78 -36.43
CA SER A 234 -22.95 12.15 -36.81
C SER A 234 -22.24 12.86 -35.66
N GLU A 235 -21.50 13.92 -36.00
CA GLU A 235 -20.88 14.82 -35.04
C GLU A 235 -21.91 15.47 -34.11
N ALA A 236 -23.05 15.89 -34.68
CA ALA A 236 -24.15 16.49 -33.92
C ALA A 236 -24.73 15.52 -32.87
N GLU A 237 -24.90 14.25 -33.21
CA GLU A 237 -25.31 13.20 -32.26
C GLU A 237 -24.25 13.01 -31.16
N ALA A 238 -22.96 13.01 -31.52
CA ALA A 238 -21.85 12.86 -30.56
C ALA A 238 -21.81 14.01 -29.55
N TYR A 239 -21.99 15.25 -29.99
CA TYR A 239 -22.10 16.40 -29.09
C TYR A 239 -23.40 16.41 -28.28
N SER A 240 -24.50 15.92 -28.84
CA SER A 240 -25.75 15.76 -28.08
C SER A 240 -25.57 14.77 -26.93
N ALA A 241 -24.99 13.59 -27.22
CA ALA A 241 -24.69 12.58 -26.21
C ALA A 241 -23.74 13.13 -25.14
N LEU A 242 -22.71 13.88 -25.54
CA LEU A 242 -21.78 14.52 -24.58
C LEU A 242 -22.50 15.49 -23.64
N ARG A 243 -23.41 16.32 -24.15
CA ARG A 243 -24.21 17.24 -23.32
C ARG A 243 -25.10 16.49 -22.34
N ASP A 244 -25.77 15.43 -22.80
CA ASP A 244 -26.63 14.60 -21.96
C ASP A 244 -25.84 13.91 -20.85
N ILE A 245 -24.69 13.31 -21.18
CA ILE A 245 -23.78 12.70 -20.22
C ILE A 245 -23.32 13.73 -19.19
N ALA A 246 -22.82 14.88 -19.64
CA ALA A 246 -22.28 15.92 -18.76
C ALA A 246 -23.36 16.41 -17.78
N TRP A 247 -24.56 16.69 -18.27
CA TRP A 247 -25.69 17.09 -17.44
C TRP A 247 -26.06 16.01 -16.43
N PHE A 248 -26.14 14.74 -16.85
CA PHE A 248 -26.55 13.65 -15.98
C PHE A 248 -25.51 13.39 -14.87
N ILE A 249 -24.24 13.29 -15.24
CA ILE A 249 -23.12 13.08 -14.29
C ILE A 249 -23.06 14.21 -13.27
N GLU A 250 -23.17 15.47 -13.70
CA GLU A 250 -23.07 16.61 -12.80
C GLU A 250 -24.32 16.75 -11.91
N LYS A 251 -25.52 16.73 -12.51
CA LYS A 251 -26.76 17.08 -11.81
C LYS A 251 -27.41 15.92 -11.08
N ARG A 252 -27.35 14.70 -11.62
CA ARG A 252 -27.95 13.51 -11.00
C ARG A 252 -26.95 12.75 -10.14
N MET A 253 -25.73 12.62 -10.62
CA MET A 253 -24.73 11.75 -9.97
C MET A 253 -23.74 12.51 -9.10
N ARG A 254 -23.74 13.86 -9.11
CA ARG A 254 -22.82 14.70 -8.33
C ARG A 254 -21.33 14.37 -8.58
N LEU A 255 -21.03 13.97 -9.80
CA LEU A 255 -19.69 13.65 -10.28
C LEU A 255 -19.23 14.69 -11.31
N ARG A 256 -17.98 14.59 -11.77
CA ARG A 256 -17.42 15.46 -12.80
C ARG A 256 -16.78 14.64 -13.90
N LEU A 257 -17.02 15.03 -15.15
CA LEU A 257 -16.26 14.49 -16.26
C LEU A 257 -14.85 15.06 -16.25
N ASN A 258 -13.90 14.24 -16.70
CA ASN A 258 -12.54 14.67 -16.99
C ASN A 258 -12.56 15.80 -18.05
N PRO A 259 -11.82 16.92 -17.84
CA PRO A 259 -11.74 18.01 -18.81
C PRO A 259 -11.28 17.59 -20.21
N GLU A 260 -10.49 16.53 -20.32
CA GLU A 260 -9.90 16.03 -21.57
C GLU A 260 -10.85 15.25 -22.48
N LYS A 261 -12.17 15.34 -22.25
CA LYS A 261 -13.20 14.69 -23.08
C LYS A 261 -13.10 15.13 -24.55
N GLN A 262 -13.23 14.17 -25.46
CA GLN A 262 -12.96 14.39 -26.88
C GLN A 262 -14.08 13.83 -27.75
N VAL A 263 -14.54 14.64 -28.72
CA VAL A 263 -15.37 14.18 -29.84
C VAL A 263 -14.48 14.09 -31.07
N LYS A 264 -14.45 12.94 -31.72
CA LYS A 264 -13.60 12.67 -32.89
C LYS A 264 -14.34 11.88 -33.95
N SER A 265 -13.92 12.06 -35.21
CA SER A 265 -14.24 11.10 -36.26
C SER A 265 -13.48 9.81 -36.03
N VAL A 266 -14.16 8.67 -36.18
CA VAL A 266 -13.55 7.33 -36.08
C VAL A 266 -12.44 7.14 -37.13
N GLY A 267 -12.54 7.81 -38.28
CA GLY A 267 -11.50 7.79 -39.31
C GLY A 267 -10.18 8.41 -38.86
N GLY A 268 -10.23 9.42 -37.98
CA GLY A 268 -9.04 10.03 -37.36
C GLY A 268 -8.42 9.16 -36.26
N GLY A 269 -9.13 8.11 -35.86
CA GLY A 269 -8.74 7.12 -34.88
C GLY A 269 -8.92 7.55 -33.42
N PHE A 270 -9.11 6.54 -32.56
CA PHE A 270 -9.28 6.72 -31.12
C PHE A 270 -8.78 5.51 -30.35
N GLU A 271 -8.36 5.71 -29.11
CA GLU A 271 -7.95 4.62 -28.21
C GLU A 271 -9.09 4.28 -27.25
N PHE A 272 -9.31 2.98 -27.03
CA PHE A 272 -10.21 2.48 -26.01
C PHE A 272 -9.67 1.15 -25.45
N LEU A 273 -9.50 1.07 -24.12
CA LEU A 273 -8.99 -0.11 -23.41
C LEU A 273 -7.62 -0.61 -23.93
N GLY A 274 -6.74 0.34 -24.27
CA GLY A 274 -5.38 0.06 -24.78
C GLY A 274 -5.32 -0.38 -26.24
N ILE A 275 -6.43 -0.27 -26.98
CA ILE A 275 -6.52 -0.60 -28.41
C ILE A 275 -6.92 0.64 -29.19
N THR A 276 -6.15 0.93 -30.24
CA THR A 276 -6.42 2.06 -31.14
C THR A 276 -7.25 1.59 -32.31
N PHE A 277 -8.43 2.18 -32.49
CA PHE A 277 -9.28 1.99 -33.66
C PHE A 277 -8.96 3.05 -34.70
N ARG A 278 -8.84 2.67 -35.98
CA ARG A 278 -8.84 3.59 -37.13
C ARG A 278 -9.81 3.05 -38.16
N GLY A 279 -10.97 3.69 -38.30
CA GLY A 279 -12.07 3.05 -39.00
C GLY A 279 -12.49 1.76 -38.27
N THR A 280 -12.46 0.63 -38.95
CA THR A 280 -12.74 -0.70 -38.37
C THR A 280 -11.48 -1.48 -38.01
N GLU A 281 -10.30 -0.96 -38.35
CA GLU A 281 -9.02 -1.59 -38.05
C GLU A 281 -8.61 -1.35 -36.60
N LYS A 282 -7.92 -2.34 -36.03
CA LYS A 282 -7.43 -2.32 -34.65
C LYS A 282 -5.92 -2.34 -34.66
N HIS A 283 -5.33 -1.44 -33.90
CA HIS A 283 -3.89 -1.28 -33.78
C HIS A 283 -3.48 -1.31 -32.31
N LEU A 284 -2.27 -1.80 -32.06
CA LEU A 284 -1.62 -1.72 -30.76
C LEU A 284 -0.58 -0.60 -30.79
N SER A 285 -0.46 0.18 -29.70
CA SER A 285 0.60 1.19 -29.60
C SER A 285 1.99 0.55 -29.51
N ASN A 286 3.00 1.27 -30.02
CA ASN A 286 4.38 0.78 -30.00
C ASN A 286 4.88 0.53 -28.57
N ASP A 287 4.57 1.42 -27.63
CA ASP A 287 4.96 1.28 -26.23
C ASP A 287 4.36 0.02 -25.62
N LYS A 288 3.09 -0.27 -25.94
CA LYS A 288 2.43 -1.48 -25.46
C LYS A 288 3.03 -2.74 -26.07
N MET A 289 3.39 -2.70 -27.35
CA MET A 289 4.11 -3.80 -28.01
C MET A 289 5.46 -4.06 -27.34
N VAL A 290 6.23 -3.00 -27.04
CA VAL A 290 7.51 -3.11 -26.32
C VAL A 290 7.32 -3.71 -24.93
N ASP A 291 6.28 -3.31 -24.20
CA ASP A 291 5.97 -3.86 -22.89
C ASP A 291 5.61 -5.35 -22.93
N LEU A 292 4.83 -5.80 -23.92
CA LEU A 292 4.53 -7.22 -24.12
C LEU A 292 5.79 -8.03 -24.44
N LYS A 293 6.65 -7.51 -25.33
CA LYS A 293 7.96 -8.11 -25.64
C LYS A 293 8.85 -8.22 -24.40
N ARG A 294 8.92 -7.17 -23.57
CA ARG A 294 9.67 -7.18 -22.30
C ARG A 294 9.12 -8.19 -21.31
N ARG A 295 7.79 -8.40 -21.30
CA ARG A 295 7.14 -9.42 -20.46
C ARG A 295 7.54 -10.84 -20.89
N ILE A 296 7.58 -11.11 -22.20
CA ILE A 296 8.07 -12.38 -22.77
C ILE A 296 9.54 -12.61 -22.39
N GLU A 297 10.41 -11.60 -22.55
CA GLU A 297 11.82 -11.69 -22.15
C GLU A 297 11.99 -12.00 -20.65
N SER A 298 11.24 -11.30 -19.81
CA SER A 298 11.29 -11.48 -18.37
C SER A 298 10.83 -12.88 -17.95
N ALA A 299 9.85 -13.46 -18.65
CA ALA A 299 9.43 -14.84 -18.43
C ALA A 299 10.56 -15.82 -18.76
N ILE A 300 11.24 -15.63 -19.90
CA ILE A 300 12.35 -16.49 -20.33
C ILE A 300 13.56 -16.40 -19.39
N VAL A 301 13.89 -15.21 -18.90
CA VAL A 301 14.98 -15.01 -17.92
C VAL A 301 14.71 -15.77 -16.60
N ARG A 302 13.43 -15.97 -16.26
CA ARG A 302 13.03 -16.72 -15.06
C ARG A 302 13.03 -18.23 -15.26
N GLU A 303 13.17 -18.71 -16.49
CA GLU A 303 13.20 -20.14 -16.76
C GLU A 303 14.48 -20.79 -16.25
N THR A 304 14.33 -22.01 -15.76
CA THR A 304 15.44 -22.87 -15.33
C THR A 304 15.42 -24.14 -16.17
N PHE A 305 16.10 -24.10 -17.32
CA PHE A 305 16.22 -25.27 -18.20
C PHE A 305 16.80 -26.47 -17.43
N PRO A 306 16.31 -27.69 -17.70
CA PRO A 306 15.37 -28.09 -18.76
C PRO A 306 13.87 -27.94 -18.39
N SER A 307 13.51 -27.22 -17.32
CA SER A 307 12.10 -26.90 -17.04
C SER A 307 11.69 -25.61 -17.76
N ILE A 308 10.49 -25.58 -18.32
CA ILE A 308 9.87 -24.40 -18.92
C ILE A 308 8.43 -24.25 -18.41
N THR A 309 8.13 -23.16 -17.72
CA THR A 309 6.83 -22.95 -17.06
C THR A 309 6.36 -21.51 -17.19
N CYS A 310 7.26 -20.55 -16.97
CA CYS A 310 6.94 -19.12 -16.97
C CYS A 310 6.53 -18.60 -18.36
N LEU A 311 7.19 -19.05 -19.42
CA LEU A 311 6.92 -18.61 -20.79
C LEU A 311 5.56 -19.13 -21.30
N PRO A 312 5.23 -20.43 -21.23
CA PRO A 312 3.90 -20.93 -21.60
C PRO A 312 2.77 -20.19 -20.88
N GLU A 313 2.86 -20.00 -19.56
CA GLU A 313 1.88 -19.24 -18.77
C GLU A 313 1.75 -17.78 -19.26
N THR A 314 2.88 -17.14 -19.58
CA THR A 314 2.89 -15.76 -20.06
C THR A 314 2.27 -15.63 -21.45
N LEU A 315 2.60 -16.53 -22.38
CA LEU A 315 2.04 -16.54 -23.74
C LEU A 315 0.54 -16.82 -23.71
N GLN A 316 0.09 -17.78 -22.91
CA GLN A 316 -1.33 -18.08 -22.70
C GLN A 316 -2.08 -16.85 -22.16
N GLY A 317 -1.50 -16.12 -21.20
CA GLY A 317 -2.08 -14.89 -20.67
C GLY A 317 -2.19 -13.78 -21.72
N ILE A 318 -1.21 -13.63 -22.60
CA ILE A 318 -1.24 -12.67 -23.72
C ILE A 318 -2.31 -13.10 -24.73
N GLU A 319 -2.35 -14.38 -25.09
CA GLU A 319 -3.33 -14.95 -26.02
C GLU A 319 -4.78 -14.73 -25.55
N HIS A 320 -5.08 -15.07 -24.29
CA HIS A 320 -6.42 -14.95 -23.73
C HIS A 320 -7.00 -13.54 -23.87
N TYR A 321 -6.16 -12.52 -23.79
CA TYR A 321 -6.56 -11.14 -23.99
C TYR A 321 -6.47 -10.73 -25.46
N TYR A 322 -5.27 -10.72 -26.03
CA TYR A 322 -4.99 -10.10 -27.33
C TYR A 322 -5.32 -10.99 -28.51
N GLY A 323 -5.31 -12.33 -28.34
CA GLY A 323 -5.53 -13.27 -29.43
C GLY A 323 -6.89 -13.14 -30.10
N ARG A 324 -7.91 -12.69 -29.36
CA ARG A 324 -9.28 -12.44 -29.89
C ARG A 324 -9.51 -11.00 -30.34
N ILE A 325 -8.57 -10.10 -30.04
CA ILE A 325 -8.73 -8.66 -30.24
C ILE A 325 -7.91 -8.19 -31.43
N LEU A 326 -6.63 -8.56 -31.48
CA LEU A 326 -5.66 -8.03 -32.42
C LEU A 326 -5.62 -8.84 -33.74
N PRO A 327 -5.31 -8.17 -34.86
CA PRO A 327 -4.93 -8.85 -36.10
C PRO A 327 -3.75 -9.82 -35.92
N GLN A 328 -3.70 -10.87 -36.75
CA GLN A 328 -2.69 -11.94 -36.66
C GLN A 328 -1.24 -11.43 -36.74
N HIS A 329 -0.95 -10.42 -37.56
CA HIS A 329 0.42 -9.91 -37.71
C HIS A 329 1.05 -9.40 -36.39
N TYR A 330 0.25 -8.84 -35.47
CA TYR A 330 0.76 -8.46 -34.15
C TYR A 330 1.09 -9.68 -33.27
N LEU A 331 0.31 -10.75 -33.40
CA LEU A 331 0.54 -12.00 -32.68
C LEU A 331 1.76 -12.72 -33.24
N GLU A 332 1.93 -12.71 -34.56
CA GLU A 332 3.10 -13.23 -35.27
C GLU A 332 4.38 -12.51 -34.82
N GLU A 333 4.36 -11.18 -34.73
CA GLU A 333 5.50 -10.39 -34.24
C GLU A 333 5.90 -10.76 -32.79
N LEU A 334 4.92 -11.05 -31.93
CA LEU A 334 5.17 -11.52 -30.56
C LEU A 334 5.75 -12.93 -30.51
N ASP A 335 5.26 -13.83 -31.36
CA ASP A 335 5.79 -15.20 -31.47
C ASP A 335 7.20 -15.23 -32.05
N GLU A 336 7.47 -14.43 -33.08
CA GLU A 336 8.81 -14.25 -33.64
C GLU A 336 9.80 -13.78 -32.57
N TRP A 337 9.37 -12.82 -31.75
CA TRP A 337 10.15 -12.35 -30.61
C TRP A 337 10.38 -13.45 -29.58
N ALA A 338 9.33 -14.19 -29.18
CA ALA A 338 9.43 -15.31 -28.26
C ALA A 338 10.43 -16.36 -28.77
N VAL A 339 10.35 -16.73 -30.06
CA VAL A 339 11.29 -17.65 -30.70
C VAL A 339 12.73 -17.12 -30.63
N SER A 340 12.96 -15.83 -30.90
CA SER A 340 14.29 -15.21 -30.81
C SER A 340 14.87 -15.30 -29.40
N CYS A 341 14.07 -15.02 -28.38
CA CYS A 341 14.48 -15.10 -26.98
C CYS A 341 14.76 -16.54 -26.54
N VAL A 342 13.91 -17.49 -26.93
CA VAL A 342 14.12 -18.93 -26.66
C VAL A 342 15.39 -19.43 -27.34
N LYS A 343 15.66 -19.04 -28.60
CA LYS A 343 16.92 -19.39 -29.31
C LYS A 343 18.16 -18.95 -28.52
N LYS A 344 18.17 -17.72 -28.00
CA LYS A 344 19.29 -17.18 -27.21
C LYS A 344 19.46 -17.97 -25.91
N ALA A 345 18.39 -18.16 -25.16
CA ALA A 345 18.42 -18.79 -23.84
C ALA A 345 18.75 -20.31 -23.92
N ALA A 346 18.09 -21.04 -24.84
CA ALA A 346 18.33 -22.46 -25.06
C ALA A 346 19.76 -22.73 -25.59
N SER A 347 20.31 -21.85 -26.44
CA SER A 347 21.70 -21.96 -26.90
C SER A 347 22.69 -21.76 -25.75
N GLY A 348 22.43 -20.82 -24.84
CA GLY A 348 23.23 -20.66 -23.62
C GLY A 348 23.23 -21.92 -22.76
N ALA A 349 22.03 -22.48 -22.49
CA ALA A 349 21.87 -23.72 -21.73
C ALA A 349 22.54 -24.94 -22.39
N TYR A 350 22.56 -24.98 -23.72
CA TYR A 350 23.27 -26.01 -24.49
C TYR A 350 24.78 -25.93 -24.36
N ARG A 351 25.35 -24.73 -24.40
CA ARG A 351 26.80 -24.54 -24.16
C ARG A 351 27.22 -24.92 -22.74
N SER A 352 26.33 -24.76 -21.75
CA SER A 352 26.58 -25.16 -20.36
C SER A 352 26.30 -26.64 -20.08
N GLY A 353 25.94 -27.45 -21.08
CA GLY A 353 25.72 -28.90 -20.91
C GLY A 353 24.45 -29.28 -20.15
N VAL A 354 23.46 -28.38 -20.07
CA VAL A 354 22.21 -28.61 -19.30
C VAL A 354 21.28 -29.60 -20.01
N TRP A 355 21.34 -29.67 -21.33
CA TRP A 355 20.48 -30.56 -22.12
C TRP A 355 21.09 -31.95 -22.29
N ALA A 356 20.32 -32.99 -21.99
CA ALA A 356 20.79 -34.37 -22.13
C ALA A 356 20.91 -34.80 -23.60
N SER A 357 20.03 -34.31 -24.48
CA SER A 357 20.07 -34.58 -25.91
C SER A 357 19.24 -33.56 -26.70
N ARG A 358 19.38 -33.57 -28.04
CA ARG A 358 18.49 -32.80 -28.92
C ARG A 358 17.01 -33.20 -28.75
N LYS A 359 16.72 -34.50 -28.60
CA LYS A 359 15.35 -34.98 -28.39
C LYS A 359 14.75 -34.49 -27.07
N ASP A 360 15.59 -34.38 -26.03
CA ASP A 360 15.19 -33.82 -24.73
C ASP A 360 14.83 -32.34 -24.85
N MET A 361 15.63 -31.56 -25.58
CA MET A 361 15.33 -30.17 -25.89
C MET A 361 14.02 -30.01 -26.70
N GLU A 362 13.81 -30.82 -27.74
CA GLU A 362 12.57 -30.80 -28.53
C GLU A 362 11.33 -31.12 -27.67
N ARG A 363 11.45 -32.08 -26.75
CA ARG A 363 10.38 -32.43 -25.80
C ARG A 363 10.03 -31.27 -24.88
N VAL A 364 11.03 -30.64 -24.25
CA VAL A 364 10.83 -29.53 -23.32
C VAL A 364 10.26 -28.31 -24.02
N LEU A 365 10.85 -27.91 -25.15
CA LEU A 365 10.36 -26.77 -25.94
C LEU A 365 8.99 -27.05 -26.57
N GLY A 366 8.59 -28.32 -26.68
CA GLY A 366 7.24 -28.75 -27.08
C GLY A 366 6.11 -28.23 -26.19
N ALA A 367 6.40 -27.83 -24.94
CA ALA A 367 5.43 -27.23 -24.04
C ALA A 367 5.08 -25.76 -24.40
N ILE A 368 5.78 -25.14 -25.36
CA ILE A 368 5.49 -23.77 -25.79
C ILE A 368 4.31 -23.78 -26.75
N ASP A 369 3.22 -23.11 -26.37
CA ASP A 369 2.08 -22.85 -27.24
C ASP A 369 2.13 -21.41 -27.74
N PHE A 370 2.38 -21.26 -29.04
CA PHE A 370 2.47 -19.97 -29.71
C PHE A 370 1.08 -19.34 -29.90
N ILE A 371 1.05 -18.01 -29.97
CA ILE A 371 -0.17 -17.21 -29.90
C ILE A 371 -0.88 -17.14 -31.26
N SER A 372 -0.13 -16.87 -32.33
CA SER A 372 -0.62 -16.72 -33.70
C SER A 372 -0.99 -18.05 -34.35
N GLU A 373 -1.95 -18.00 -35.27
CA GLU A 373 -2.38 -19.18 -36.01
C GLU A 373 -1.24 -19.79 -36.83
N GLN A 374 -0.42 -18.96 -37.46
CA GLN A 374 0.71 -19.40 -38.28
C GLN A 374 1.77 -20.16 -37.46
N PHE A 375 2.12 -19.69 -36.27
CA PHE A 375 3.09 -20.37 -35.41
C PHE A 375 2.52 -21.62 -34.74
N ARG A 376 1.20 -21.71 -34.53
CA ARG A 376 0.56 -22.98 -34.09
C ARG A 376 0.66 -24.06 -35.14
N ILE A 377 0.33 -23.73 -36.39
CA ILE A 377 0.44 -24.66 -37.52
C ILE A 377 1.90 -25.08 -37.70
N SER A 378 2.83 -24.13 -37.56
CA SER A 378 4.26 -24.35 -37.77
C SER A 378 5.05 -24.69 -36.50
N LYS A 379 4.39 -24.99 -35.37
CA LYS A 379 5.01 -25.19 -34.04
C LYS A 379 6.19 -26.16 -34.06
N ASN A 380 5.98 -27.34 -34.65
CA ASN A 380 7.00 -28.38 -34.74
C ASN A 380 8.19 -27.94 -35.60
N LYS A 381 7.96 -27.13 -36.64
CA LYS A 381 9.03 -26.56 -37.48
C LYS A 381 9.81 -25.51 -36.70
N ALA A 382 9.13 -24.59 -36.01
CA ALA A 382 9.77 -23.57 -35.18
C ALA A 382 10.66 -24.17 -34.08
N ILE A 383 10.18 -25.20 -33.38
CA ILE A 383 10.96 -25.92 -32.36
C ILE A 383 12.20 -26.58 -32.99
N LYS A 384 12.03 -27.27 -34.12
CA LYS A 384 13.16 -27.89 -34.84
C LYS A 384 14.21 -26.85 -35.27
N ASP A 385 13.77 -25.66 -35.70
CA ASP A 385 14.66 -24.56 -36.09
C ASP A 385 15.42 -23.99 -34.88
N ILE A 386 14.79 -23.90 -33.71
CA ILE A 386 15.44 -23.53 -32.45
C ILE A 386 16.53 -24.56 -32.09
N CYS A 387 16.20 -25.85 -32.12
CA CYS A 387 17.15 -26.92 -31.81
C CYS A 387 18.32 -26.93 -32.81
N ALA A 388 18.03 -26.78 -34.11
CA ALA A 388 19.05 -26.67 -35.16
C ALA A 388 19.97 -25.46 -34.93
N TYR A 389 19.42 -24.31 -34.54
CA TYR A 389 20.19 -23.11 -34.19
C TYR A 389 21.14 -23.37 -33.01
N CYS A 390 20.67 -24.05 -31.96
CA CYS A 390 21.49 -24.35 -30.78
C CYS A 390 22.66 -25.30 -31.12
N THR A 391 22.44 -26.26 -32.02
CA THR A 391 23.45 -27.26 -32.41
C THR A 391 24.46 -26.79 -33.47
N ARG A 392 24.14 -25.76 -34.27
CA ARG A 392 24.98 -25.28 -35.39
C ARG A 392 26.12 -24.32 -35.01
N ARG A 393 26.17 -23.79 -33.78
CA ARG A 393 27.26 -22.93 -33.29
C ARG A 393 28.13 -23.66 -32.27
N SER A 394 28.93 -24.60 -32.76
CA SER A 394 29.99 -25.27 -31.98
C SER A 394 31.34 -25.03 -32.67
N ARG A 395 32.12 -24.07 -32.16
CA ARG A 395 33.59 -24.10 -32.23
C ARG A 395 34.15 -23.58 -30.91
N PRO A 396 35.07 -24.31 -30.26
CA PRO A 396 35.74 -23.84 -29.06
C PRO A 396 36.84 -22.85 -29.44
N VAL A 397 36.99 -21.76 -28.69
CA VAL A 397 38.19 -20.90 -28.73
C VAL A 397 38.88 -21.02 -27.39
N GLY A 398 40.17 -21.36 -27.45
CA GLY A 398 41.06 -21.68 -26.35
C GLY A 398 41.43 -20.50 -25.45
N LEU A 399 41.98 -20.86 -24.29
CA LEU A 399 42.42 -20.00 -23.21
C LEU A 399 43.57 -19.08 -23.61
N ASP A 400 43.55 -17.84 -23.12
CA ASP A 400 44.77 -17.20 -22.64
C ASP A 400 44.53 -16.41 -21.34
N ARG A 401 45.53 -16.44 -20.47
CA ARG A 401 45.51 -16.00 -19.06
C ARG A 401 46.12 -14.60 -18.93
N THR A 402 45.41 -13.67 -18.30
CA THR A 402 46.02 -12.57 -17.53
C THR A 402 45.19 -12.27 -16.27
N HIS A 403 45.86 -11.65 -15.31
CA HIS A 403 45.65 -11.68 -13.86
C HIS A 403 44.25 -11.36 -13.30
N ALA A 404 43.92 -12.12 -12.25
CA ALA A 404 42.89 -11.85 -11.26
C ALA A 404 43.15 -10.53 -10.50
N PRO A 405 42.10 -9.90 -9.96
CA PRO A 405 41.74 -10.23 -8.58
C PRO A 405 40.24 -10.49 -8.34
N ALA A 406 39.99 -11.23 -7.26
CA ALA A 406 38.85 -11.10 -6.35
C ALA A 406 37.40 -11.23 -6.87
N GLY A 407 36.78 -12.37 -6.53
CA GLY A 407 35.64 -12.36 -5.61
C GLY A 407 34.26 -11.86 -6.10
N ARG A 408 33.55 -12.73 -6.83
CA ARG A 408 32.08 -12.97 -6.88
C ARG A 408 31.12 -11.93 -6.24
N THR A 409 30.27 -11.34 -7.09
CA THR A 409 28.81 -11.12 -6.90
C THR A 409 28.16 -11.23 -8.30
N ASP A 410 26.99 -11.85 -8.52
CA ASP A 410 25.69 -11.26 -8.23
C ASP A 410 24.56 -12.34 -8.15
N PRO A 411 24.20 -12.77 -6.92
CA PRO A 411 22.88 -13.22 -6.49
C PRO A 411 22.09 -12.08 -5.78
N VAL A 412 22.40 -10.83 -6.12
CA VAL A 412 22.06 -9.59 -5.43
C VAL A 412 20.71 -9.06 -5.87
N ARG A 413 20.26 -9.14 -7.12
CA ARG A 413 19.02 -8.45 -7.54
C ARG A 413 17.69 -9.03 -7.00
N LYS A 414 17.62 -10.36 -6.79
CA LYS A 414 16.43 -11.04 -6.22
C LYS A 414 16.41 -10.96 -4.69
N ARG A 415 17.58 -11.11 -4.05
CA ARG A 415 17.76 -10.79 -2.62
C ARG A 415 17.58 -9.31 -2.34
N LYS A 416 17.95 -8.39 -3.23
CA LYS A 416 17.79 -6.94 -3.05
C LYS A 416 16.33 -6.52 -2.97
N ARG A 417 15.39 -7.20 -3.64
CA ARG A 417 13.95 -6.95 -3.48
C ARG A 417 13.32 -7.60 -2.23
N GLU A 418 13.81 -8.76 -1.81
CA GLU A 418 13.41 -9.36 -0.52
C GLU A 418 14.00 -8.59 0.68
N TYR A 419 15.25 -8.15 0.57
CA TYR A 419 15.92 -7.29 1.52
C TYR A 419 15.27 -5.91 1.53
N GLN A 420 15.02 -5.24 0.41
CA GLN A 420 14.30 -3.96 0.36
C GLN A 420 12.89 -4.00 1.00
N LYS A 421 12.25 -5.17 1.01
CA LYS A 421 10.95 -5.38 1.66
C LYS A 421 11.09 -5.55 3.18
N LEU A 422 12.15 -6.21 3.64
CA LEU A 422 12.56 -6.22 5.05
C LEU A 422 13.16 -4.84 5.48
N GLU A 423 13.78 -4.08 4.55
CA GLU A 423 14.43 -2.74 4.67
C GLU A 423 13.42 -1.63 4.87
N ALA A 424 12.27 -1.77 4.22
CA ALA A 424 11.13 -0.90 4.41
C ALA A 424 10.48 -1.05 5.81
N GLU A 425 10.48 -2.24 6.41
CA GLU A 425 9.83 -2.48 7.71
C GLU A 425 10.72 -2.00 8.87
N GLY A 426 12.02 -2.32 8.83
CA GLY A 426 13.04 -1.86 9.76
C GLY A 426 12.78 -2.16 11.24
N PHE A 427 13.65 -2.92 11.90
CA PHE A 427 13.41 -3.43 13.25
C PHE A 427 14.41 -2.87 14.28
N GLU A 428 14.02 -2.92 15.55
CA GLU A 428 14.83 -2.54 16.71
C GLU A 428 15.25 -3.82 17.45
N LEU A 429 16.55 -3.95 17.74
CA LEU A 429 17.08 -5.11 18.44
C LEU A 429 17.27 -4.78 19.93
N VAL A 430 16.47 -5.39 20.80
CA VAL A 430 16.59 -5.22 22.26
C VAL A 430 17.31 -6.42 22.87
N ILE A 431 18.41 -6.17 23.56
CA ILE A 431 19.23 -7.19 24.24
C ILE A 431 19.05 -7.02 25.75
N ALA A 432 18.24 -7.91 26.32
CA ALA A 432 17.90 -7.92 27.75
C ALA A 432 18.55 -9.07 28.54
N THR A 433 19.28 -9.98 27.88
CA THR A 433 19.84 -11.19 28.51
C THR A 433 21.33 -11.02 28.85
N PRO A 434 21.75 -11.17 30.12
CA PRO A 434 23.16 -11.13 30.51
C PRO A 434 23.98 -12.29 29.91
N GLY A 435 25.29 -12.07 29.72
CA GLY A 435 26.24 -13.07 29.22
C GLY A 435 26.14 -13.32 27.72
N VAL A 436 25.56 -12.36 27.00
CA VAL A 436 25.34 -12.42 25.55
C VAL A 436 26.49 -11.77 24.80
N PHE A 437 26.94 -12.44 23.73
CA PHE A 437 27.90 -11.93 22.76
C PHE A 437 27.19 -11.52 21.47
N VAL A 438 27.42 -10.28 21.04
CA VAL A 438 26.89 -9.72 19.78
C VAL A 438 28.03 -9.58 18.79
N GLY A 439 27.92 -10.27 17.66
CA GLY A 439 28.96 -10.32 16.64
C GLY A 439 28.41 -10.14 15.23
N LYS A 440 29.22 -9.56 14.33
CA LYS A 440 28.90 -9.42 12.90
C LYS A 440 29.21 -10.74 12.21
N THR A 441 28.28 -11.22 11.39
CA THR A 441 28.48 -12.37 10.50
C THR A 441 28.37 -11.94 9.04
N LYS A 442 28.75 -12.81 8.10
CA LYS A 442 28.53 -12.58 6.65
C LYS A 442 27.05 -12.41 6.27
N LYS A 443 26.13 -12.78 7.17
CA LYS A 443 24.69 -12.76 6.95
C LYS A 443 23.98 -11.63 7.70
N GLY A 444 24.64 -10.96 8.66
CA GLY A 444 23.88 -10.23 9.67
C GLY A 444 24.63 -9.76 10.92
N ILE A 445 23.82 -9.41 11.93
CA ILE A 445 24.22 -9.38 13.33
C ILE A 445 23.78 -10.70 13.96
N SER A 446 24.64 -11.31 14.77
CA SER A 446 24.36 -12.51 15.54
C SER A 446 24.44 -12.24 17.03
N VAL A 447 23.54 -12.86 17.78
CA VAL A 447 23.45 -12.79 19.23
C VAL A 447 23.61 -14.22 19.76
N LYS A 448 24.62 -14.46 20.60
CA LYS A 448 24.96 -15.78 21.13
C LYS A 448 25.08 -15.75 22.65
N LYS A 449 24.78 -16.86 23.31
CA LYS A 449 25.06 -17.07 24.74
C LYS A 449 25.76 -18.42 24.90
N GLN A 450 26.94 -18.43 25.52
CA GLN A 450 27.75 -19.64 25.72
C GLN A 450 27.97 -20.47 24.42
N GLY A 451 28.25 -19.79 23.30
CA GLY A 451 28.47 -20.44 22.00
C GLY A 451 27.18 -20.81 21.24
N THR A 452 26.06 -20.96 21.93
CA THR A 452 24.75 -21.23 21.34
C THR A 452 24.15 -19.96 20.73
N LYS A 453 23.68 -20.05 19.49
CA LYS A 453 23.07 -18.92 18.76
C LYS A 453 21.64 -18.71 19.26
N LEU A 454 21.37 -17.54 19.83
CA LEU A 454 20.04 -17.15 20.31
C LEU A 454 19.23 -16.42 19.24
N TYR A 455 19.90 -15.59 18.44
CA TYR A 455 19.24 -14.78 17.41
C TYR A 455 20.22 -14.41 16.29
N GLU A 456 19.73 -14.30 15.05
CA GLU A 456 20.50 -13.81 13.91
C GLU A 456 19.61 -12.89 13.06
N ALA A 457 20.02 -11.63 12.95
CA ALA A 457 19.36 -10.58 12.21
C ALA A 457 20.06 -10.37 10.86
N HIS A 458 19.35 -10.48 9.75
CA HIS A 458 19.91 -10.28 8.42
C HIS A 458 20.20 -8.80 8.10
N HIS A 459 21.20 -8.49 7.26
CA HIS A 459 21.64 -7.11 6.94
C HIS A 459 20.51 -6.17 6.43
N GLY A 460 20.70 -4.85 6.54
CA GLY A 460 19.98 -3.83 5.77
C GLY A 460 19.00 -2.95 6.55
N ASN A 461 18.40 -3.45 7.64
CA ASN A 461 17.13 -2.85 8.13
C ASN A 461 17.10 -2.64 9.65
N LEU A 462 18.22 -2.91 10.31
CA LEU A 462 18.35 -2.67 11.73
C LEU A 462 18.40 -1.16 11.95
N LYS A 463 17.40 -0.60 12.61
CA LYS A 463 17.33 0.84 12.87
C LYS A 463 18.02 1.24 14.17
N HIS A 464 18.09 0.31 15.13
CA HIS A 464 18.61 0.59 16.47
C HIS A 464 18.95 -0.70 17.22
N ILE A 465 20.03 -0.69 18.02
CA ILE A 465 20.28 -1.70 19.05
C ILE A 465 20.11 -1.08 20.44
N PHE A 466 19.29 -1.68 21.28
CA PHE A 466 19.18 -1.37 22.71
C PHE A 466 19.85 -2.47 23.54
N ILE A 467 20.68 -2.08 24.49
CA ILE A 467 21.28 -2.97 25.49
C ILE A 467 20.71 -2.56 26.84
N THR A 468 19.79 -3.37 27.38
CA THR A 468 19.08 -3.06 28.63
C THR A 468 19.66 -3.77 29.85
N THR A 469 20.74 -4.54 29.67
CA THR A 469 21.38 -5.32 30.73
C THR A 469 22.90 -5.17 30.72
N LYS A 470 23.52 -5.38 31.88
CA LYS A 470 24.97 -5.51 32.02
C LYS A 470 25.43 -6.90 31.56
N GLY A 471 26.72 -7.03 31.26
CA GLY A 471 27.35 -8.31 30.86
C GLY A 471 27.10 -8.71 29.41
N VAL A 472 26.85 -7.73 28.53
CA VAL A 472 26.78 -7.93 27.07
C VAL A 472 28.12 -7.56 26.45
N THR A 473 28.64 -8.42 25.59
CA THR A 473 29.90 -8.19 24.86
C THR A 473 29.61 -7.87 23.41
N LEU A 474 30.08 -6.71 22.93
CA LEU A 474 30.00 -6.31 21.53
C LEU A 474 31.34 -6.55 20.84
N SER A 475 31.32 -7.18 19.66
CA SER A 475 32.54 -7.28 18.85
C SER A 475 32.85 -5.95 18.15
N SER A 476 34.13 -5.65 17.96
CA SER A 476 34.60 -4.47 17.21
C SER A 476 33.98 -4.37 15.81
N HIS A 477 33.72 -5.51 15.18
CA HIS A 477 33.12 -5.58 13.85
C HIS A 477 31.64 -5.17 13.84
N VAL A 478 30.90 -5.40 14.93
CA VAL A 478 29.51 -4.92 15.05
C VAL A 478 29.50 -3.41 15.23
N ILE A 479 30.39 -2.89 16.07
CA ILE A 479 30.50 -1.44 16.33
C ILE A 479 30.85 -0.71 15.02
N ALA A 480 31.85 -1.19 14.28
CA ALA A 480 32.23 -0.62 12.99
C ALA A 480 31.08 -0.66 11.98
N TYR A 481 30.36 -1.79 11.89
CA TYR A 481 29.20 -1.90 11.00
C TYR A 481 28.08 -0.95 11.36
N CYS A 482 27.76 -0.79 12.64
CA CYS A 482 26.72 0.13 13.08
C CYS A 482 27.11 1.59 12.80
N ALA A 483 28.40 1.94 12.97
CA ALA A 483 28.90 3.26 12.61
C ALA A 483 28.82 3.51 11.09
N GLU A 484 29.25 2.58 10.25
CA GLU A 484 29.19 2.68 8.77
C GLU A 484 27.76 2.83 8.23
N GLN A 485 26.76 2.36 8.98
CA GLN A 485 25.35 2.33 8.54
C GLN A 485 24.48 3.32 9.33
N GLU A 486 25.08 4.19 10.15
CA GLU A 486 24.38 5.16 11.00
C GLU A 486 23.33 4.55 11.93
N ILE A 487 23.60 3.34 12.41
CA ILE A 487 22.75 2.61 13.36
C ILE A 487 23.23 2.94 14.78
N PRO A 488 22.42 3.63 15.60
CA PRO A 488 22.78 3.87 17.00
C PRO A 488 22.83 2.56 17.80
N ILE A 489 23.68 2.53 18.83
CA ILE A 489 23.65 1.51 19.88
C ILE A 489 23.48 2.21 21.22
N ASP A 490 22.34 2.03 21.84
CA ASP A 490 22.01 2.62 23.14
C ASP A 490 22.15 1.63 24.28
N PHE A 491 22.75 2.09 25.36
CA PHE A 491 22.84 1.37 26.62
C PHE A 491 21.86 1.99 27.61
N LEU A 492 20.86 1.22 27.99
CA LEU A 492 19.82 1.58 28.94
C LEU A 492 20.12 0.95 30.31
N ASN A 493 19.85 1.67 31.39
CA ASN A 493 19.86 1.10 32.72
C ASN A 493 18.54 0.34 33.02
N TYR A 494 18.44 -0.25 34.21
CA TYR A 494 17.26 -1.03 34.62
C TYR A 494 15.95 -0.22 34.70
N ASN A 495 16.05 1.12 34.75
CA ASN A 495 14.90 2.03 34.73
C ASN A 495 14.58 2.54 33.31
N GLY A 496 15.21 1.99 32.27
CA GLY A 496 15.00 2.41 30.87
C GLY A 496 15.66 3.73 30.48
N MET A 497 16.51 4.31 31.36
CA MET A 497 17.24 5.55 31.06
C MET A 497 18.51 5.23 30.27
N PRO A 498 18.73 5.86 29.10
CA PRO A 498 19.98 5.74 28.36
C PRO A 498 21.12 6.40 29.14
N TYR A 499 22.22 5.66 29.34
CA TYR A 499 23.41 6.16 30.02
C TYR A 499 24.64 6.24 29.10
N ALA A 500 24.63 5.54 27.96
CA ALA A 500 25.66 5.64 26.95
C ALA A 500 25.09 5.34 25.56
N ARG A 501 25.70 5.93 24.53
CA ARG A 501 25.40 5.67 23.12
C ARG A 501 26.69 5.52 22.33
N LEU A 502 26.72 4.57 21.39
CA LEU A 502 27.71 4.55 20.32
C LEU A 502 27.05 5.08 19.04
N TYR A 503 27.68 6.07 18.42
CA TYR A 503 27.20 6.77 17.24
C TYR A 503 28.37 7.08 16.29
N PRO A 504 28.17 7.08 14.96
CA PRO A 504 29.24 7.43 14.02
C PRO A 504 29.73 8.87 14.16
N LEU A 505 30.99 9.09 13.80
CA LEU A 505 31.61 10.42 13.81
C LEU A 505 31.19 11.30 12.60
N HIS A 506 30.61 10.71 11.55
CA HIS A 506 30.17 11.41 10.34
C HIS A 506 28.76 12.01 10.54
N GLY A 507 28.50 13.18 9.94
CA GLY A 507 27.21 13.88 10.05
C GLY A 507 27.11 14.95 11.15
N GLN A 508 28.16 15.13 11.95
CA GLN A 508 28.25 16.29 12.84
C GLN A 508 28.55 17.54 12.00
N SER A 509 27.50 18.33 11.73
CA SER A 509 27.68 19.64 11.12
C SER A 509 28.07 20.64 12.21
N THR A 510 29.38 20.91 12.32
CA THR A 510 29.90 21.96 13.18
C THR A 510 29.22 23.31 12.86
N GLU A 511 28.85 23.54 11.61
CA GLU A 511 28.14 24.74 11.17
C GLU A 511 26.72 24.83 11.75
N LEU A 512 25.93 23.74 11.73
CA LEU A 512 24.60 23.71 12.33
C LEU A 512 24.66 23.82 13.86
N GLN A 513 25.65 23.18 14.49
CA GLN A 513 25.87 23.30 15.93
C GLN A 513 26.25 24.74 16.32
N LEU A 514 27.10 25.40 15.51
CA LEU A 514 27.42 26.82 15.69
C LEU A 514 26.18 27.70 15.46
N ALA A 515 25.33 27.39 14.49
CA ALA A 515 24.08 28.10 14.26
C ALA A 515 23.09 27.91 15.42
N GLN A 516 22.99 26.69 15.98
CA GLN A 516 22.18 26.38 17.15
C GLN A 516 22.70 27.12 18.39
N LEU A 517 24.01 27.19 18.57
CA LEU A 517 24.65 27.96 19.64
C LEU A 517 24.38 29.47 19.50
N LYS A 518 24.46 30.02 18.29
CA LYS A 518 24.09 31.42 18.02
C LYS A 518 22.60 31.67 18.27
N ALA A 519 21.74 30.72 17.90
CA ALA A 519 20.30 30.82 18.10
C ALA A 519 19.91 30.79 19.59
N LEU A 520 20.65 30.06 20.44
CA LEU A 520 20.42 30.00 21.89
C LEU A 520 20.49 31.39 22.55
N ALA A 521 21.41 32.24 22.11
CA ALA A 521 21.56 33.61 22.63
C ALA A 521 20.65 34.64 21.93
N GLY A 522 19.90 34.22 20.90
CA GLY A 522 19.15 35.11 20.02
C GLY A 522 17.63 35.07 20.18
N ALA A 523 16.93 35.95 19.46
CA ALA A 523 15.47 35.97 19.40
C ALA A 523 14.88 34.65 18.85
N GLN A 524 15.63 33.94 18.01
CA GLN A 524 15.22 32.66 17.43
C GLN A 524 15.10 31.55 18.48
N GLY A 525 16.05 31.43 19.42
CA GLY A 525 15.96 30.46 20.51
C GLY A 525 14.77 30.70 21.43
N ARG A 526 14.49 31.97 21.74
CA ARG A 526 13.30 32.38 22.51
C ARG A 526 11.99 31.99 21.80
N HIS A 527 11.93 32.19 20.49
CA HIS A 527 10.77 31.80 19.69
C HIS A 527 10.58 30.27 19.69
N LEU A 528 11.65 29.51 19.45
CA LEU A 528 11.61 28.05 19.44
C LEU A 528 11.18 27.47 20.80
N ALA A 529 11.66 28.02 21.92
CA ALA A 529 11.27 27.56 23.25
C ALA A 529 9.75 27.71 23.49
N LYS A 530 9.15 28.83 23.06
CA LYS A 530 7.70 29.03 23.12
C LYS A 530 6.94 28.06 22.23
N GLU A 531 7.42 27.84 21.00
CA GLU A 531 6.78 26.89 20.09
C GLU A 531 6.85 25.45 20.60
N PHE A 532 7.94 25.03 21.25
CA PHE A 532 8.03 23.69 21.84
C PHE A 532 7.02 23.50 22.98
N VAL A 533 6.95 24.43 23.93
CA VAL A 533 5.99 24.35 25.05
C VAL A 533 4.56 24.47 24.54
N GLY A 534 4.28 25.44 23.66
CA GLY A 534 2.97 25.62 23.07
C GLY A 534 2.53 24.44 22.21
N GLY A 535 3.45 23.82 21.47
CA GLY A 535 3.19 22.62 20.67
C GLY A 535 2.87 21.41 21.54
N LYS A 536 3.60 21.23 22.65
CA LYS A 536 3.32 20.19 23.64
C LYS A 536 1.92 20.31 24.24
N ILE A 537 1.55 21.51 24.69
CA ILE A 537 0.23 21.76 25.29
C ILE A 537 -0.88 21.59 24.24
N ARG A 538 -0.69 22.04 23.00
CA ARG A 538 -1.63 21.81 21.89
C ARG A 538 -1.86 20.31 21.63
N ASN A 539 -0.80 19.52 21.64
CA ASN A 539 -0.91 18.07 21.44
C ASN A 539 -1.68 17.39 22.58
N GLN A 540 -1.43 17.79 23.83
CA GLN A 540 -2.17 17.32 25.00
C GLN A 540 -3.67 17.66 24.90
N LEU A 541 -4.00 18.90 24.52
CA LEU A 541 -5.38 19.34 24.30
C LEU A 541 -6.07 18.56 23.18
N ASN A 542 -5.37 18.31 22.07
CA ASN A 542 -5.94 17.55 20.94
C ASN A 542 -6.28 16.11 21.36
N LEU A 543 -5.42 15.48 22.16
CA LEU A 543 -5.68 14.14 22.69
C LEU A 543 -6.85 14.14 23.67
N ALA A 544 -6.95 15.13 24.56
CA ALA A 544 -8.10 15.27 25.46
C ALA A 544 -9.41 15.48 24.66
N LYS A 545 -9.39 16.35 23.64
CA LYS A 545 -10.53 16.59 22.72
C LYS A 545 -10.96 15.32 21.99
N TYR A 546 -10.00 14.48 21.59
CA TYR A 546 -10.27 13.18 20.99
C TYR A 546 -11.07 12.28 21.94
N TYR A 547 -10.64 12.12 23.19
CA TYR A 547 -11.37 11.27 24.15
C TYR A 547 -12.72 11.86 24.54
N HIS A 548 -12.81 13.18 24.70
CA HIS A 548 -14.08 13.87 24.96
C HIS A 548 -15.14 13.57 23.89
N LYS A 549 -14.76 13.54 22.61
CA LYS A 549 -15.67 13.21 21.50
C LYS A 549 -16.42 11.89 21.71
N TYR A 550 -15.76 10.89 22.29
CA TYR A 550 -16.31 9.53 22.46
C TYR A 550 -16.92 9.30 23.86
N ARG A 551 -16.47 10.03 24.87
CA ARG A 551 -16.94 9.86 26.27
C ARG A 551 -18.03 10.85 26.70
N LYS A 552 -18.32 11.89 25.90
CA LYS A 552 -19.27 12.97 26.26
C LYS A 552 -20.69 12.53 26.64
N THR A 553 -21.13 11.34 26.22
CA THR A 553 -22.47 10.81 26.54
C THR A 553 -22.47 9.77 27.66
N VAL A 554 -21.29 9.26 28.04
CA VAL A 554 -21.15 8.08 28.91
C VAL A 554 -20.47 8.42 30.23
N ASP A 555 -19.68 9.49 30.27
CA ASP A 555 -18.82 9.84 31.41
C ASP A 555 -18.98 11.33 31.78
N PRO A 556 -20.02 11.68 32.58
CA PRO A 556 -20.29 13.06 32.97
C PRO A 556 -19.19 13.69 33.82
N GLU A 557 -18.48 12.87 34.61
CA GLU A 557 -17.39 13.30 35.48
C GLU A 557 -16.18 13.76 34.65
N PHE A 558 -15.77 12.94 33.67
CA PHE A 558 -14.72 13.35 32.73
C PHE A 558 -15.12 14.60 31.95
N VAL A 559 -16.39 14.75 31.55
CA VAL A 559 -16.85 15.96 30.84
C VAL A 559 -16.71 17.22 31.70
N ALA A 560 -17.05 17.15 32.99
CA ALA A 560 -16.91 18.28 33.90
C ALA A 560 -15.43 18.70 34.04
N VAL A 561 -14.55 17.74 34.32
CA VAL A 561 -13.11 17.98 34.45
C VAL A 561 -12.50 18.44 33.12
N PHE A 562 -12.90 17.85 32.00
CA PHE A 562 -12.45 18.25 30.67
C PHE A 562 -12.76 19.72 30.37
N ASN A 563 -13.99 20.18 30.62
CA ASN A 563 -14.39 21.56 30.35
C ASN A 563 -13.62 22.55 31.21
N GLU A 564 -13.45 22.26 32.50
CA GLU A 564 -12.68 23.09 33.42
C GLU A 564 -11.20 23.18 33.00
N LYS A 565 -10.54 22.02 32.84
CA LYS A 565 -9.08 21.94 32.63
C LYS A 565 -8.67 22.35 31.22
N THR A 566 -9.50 22.10 30.21
CA THR A 566 -9.24 22.59 28.84
C THR A 566 -9.28 24.12 28.79
N GLY A 567 -10.22 24.76 29.48
CA GLY A 567 -10.28 26.22 29.57
C GLY A 567 -9.01 26.81 30.20
N VAL A 568 -8.49 26.18 31.26
CA VAL A 568 -7.22 26.57 31.89
C VAL A 568 -6.05 26.42 30.91
N MET A 569 -5.95 25.29 30.19
CA MET A 569 -4.88 25.04 29.23
C MET A 569 -4.93 25.98 28.01
N GLU A 570 -6.12 26.34 27.53
CA GLU A 570 -6.30 27.32 26.44
C GLU A 570 -5.89 28.73 26.88
N ALA A 571 -6.24 29.14 28.11
CA ALA A 571 -5.76 30.40 28.69
C ALA A 571 -4.23 30.43 28.83
N ILE A 572 -3.62 29.31 29.24
CA ILE A 572 -2.16 29.16 29.32
C ILE A 572 -1.51 29.27 27.93
N LEU A 573 -2.12 28.73 26.87
CA LEU A 573 -1.62 28.89 25.50
C LEU A 573 -1.63 30.35 25.04
N ASP A 574 -2.65 31.12 25.43
CA ASP A 574 -2.71 32.55 25.13
C ASP A 574 -1.72 33.37 25.96
N GLU A 575 -1.40 32.93 27.18
CA GLU A 575 -0.31 33.49 28.00
C GLU A 575 1.05 33.35 27.29
N ILE A 576 1.36 32.16 26.73
CA ILE A 576 2.62 31.92 25.99
C ILE A 576 2.79 32.90 24.81
N LYS A 577 1.71 33.21 24.09
CA LYS A 577 1.73 34.16 22.96
C LYS A 577 2.08 35.58 23.42
N LYS A 578 1.61 35.97 24.60
CA LYS A 578 1.78 37.32 25.17
C LYS A 578 3.12 37.52 25.88
N LEU A 579 3.85 36.45 26.19
CA LEU A 579 5.17 36.57 26.81
C LEU A 579 6.11 37.38 25.91
N THR A 580 6.67 38.48 26.40
CA THR A 580 7.74 39.23 25.73
C THR A 580 8.93 39.31 26.67
N GLY A 581 10.02 38.64 26.33
CA GLY A 581 11.25 38.63 27.13
C GLY A 581 12.46 38.88 26.24
N GLN A 582 13.35 39.78 26.66
CA GLN A 582 14.66 39.99 26.04
C GLN A 582 15.76 39.10 26.65
N ASP A 583 15.46 38.44 27.76
CA ASP A 583 16.36 37.50 28.41
C ASP A 583 15.82 36.06 28.30
N MET A 584 16.73 35.09 28.12
CA MET A 584 16.39 33.69 27.89
C MET A 584 16.12 32.94 29.20
N GLU A 585 16.83 33.29 30.29
CA GLU A 585 16.67 32.62 31.59
C GLU A 585 15.31 32.96 32.21
N ASP A 586 14.94 34.25 32.23
CA ASP A 586 13.61 34.69 32.66
C ASP A 586 12.48 34.02 31.83
N LEU A 587 12.68 33.90 30.51
CA LEU A 587 11.71 33.23 29.64
C LEU A 587 11.59 31.74 29.98
N ARG A 588 12.70 31.03 30.25
CA ARG A 588 12.68 29.62 30.64
C ARG A 588 11.92 29.41 31.95
N GLY A 589 12.17 30.23 32.97
CA GLY A 589 11.45 30.15 34.25
C GLY A 589 9.94 30.28 34.07
N LYS A 590 9.50 31.25 33.26
CA LYS A 590 8.07 31.45 32.93
C LYS A 590 7.50 30.27 32.14
N LEU A 591 8.24 29.76 31.16
CA LEU A 591 7.83 28.61 30.36
C LEU A 591 7.72 27.32 31.20
N PHE A 592 8.60 27.09 32.17
CA PHE A 592 8.49 25.93 33.08
C PHE A 592 7.28 26.02 33.99
N SER A 593 6.97 27.21 34.51
CA SER A 593 5.76 27.42 35.31
C SER A 593 4.50 27.15 34.49
N ILE A 594 4.45 27.65 33.25
CA ILE A 594 3.37 27.42 32.29
C ILE A 594 3.24 25.92 31.96
N GLU A 595 4.34 25.26 31.63
CA GLU A 595 4.35 23.84 31.31
C GLU A 595 3.89 23.00 32.49
N GLY A 596 4.31 23.33 33.72
CA GLY A 596 3.90 22.65 34.94
C GLY A 596 2.39 22.76 35.19
N ARG A 597 1.82 23.96 35.09
CA ARG A 597 0.37 24.18 35.24
C ARG A 597 -0.45 23.44 34.18
N ALA A 598 -0.01 23.47 32.93
CA ALA A 598 -0.66 22.74 31.84
C ALA A 598 -0.55 21.22 32.03
N ALA A 599 0.60 20.73 32.47
CA ALA A 599 0.81 19.31 32.74
C ALA A 599 -0.07 18.82 33.91
N ALA A 600 -0.22 19.60 34.98
CA ALA A 600 -1.12 19.27 36.09
C ALA A 600 -2.57 19.13 35.59
N SER A 601 -3.05 20.13 34.83
CA SER A 601 -4.39 20.10 34.22
C SER A 601 -4.59 18.89 33.30
N TYR A 602 -3.57 18.55 32.51
CA TYR A 602 -3.61 17.39 31.63
C TYR A 602 -3.67 16.06 32.39
N TRP A 603 -2.82 15.88 33.42
CA TRP A 603 -2.79 14.63 34.17
C TRP A 603 -3.99 14.43 35.08
N GLU A 604 -4.64 15.51 35.55
CA GLU A 604 -5.96 15.42 36.20
C GLU A 604 -7.02 14.86 35.24
N MET A 605 -7.05 15.31 33.98
CA MET A 605 -7.93 14.73 32.96
C MET A 605 -7.61 13.25 32.68
N VAL A 606 -6.33 12.89 32.60
CA VAL A 606 -5.92 11.49 32.37
C VAL A 606 -6.26 10.59 33.57
N LYS A 607 -6.18 11.11 34.80
CA LYS A 607 -6.59 10.38 36.01
C LYS A 607 -8.05 9.94 35.92
N VAL A 608 -8.95 10.87 35.63
CA VAL A 608 -10.38 10.53 35.49
C VAL A 608 -10.62 9.56 34.33
N LEU A 609 -9.88 9.70 33.22
CA LEU A 609 -9.98 8.77 32.08
C LEU A 609 -9.56 7.34 32.37
N LEU A 610 -8.73 7.13 33.39
CA LEU A 610 -8.19 5.82 33.74
C LEU A 610 -8.86 5.22 34.97
N ASP A 611 -9.64 6.00 35.73
CA ASP A 611 -10.20 5.60 37.02
C ASP A 611 -11.10 4.35 36.91
N ASP A 612 -11.78 4.18 35.77
CA ASP A 612 -12.62 3.02 35.47
C ASP A 612 -11.85 1.75 35.06
N VAL A 613 -10.54 1.87 34.81
CA VAL A 613 -9.69 0.80 34.25
C VAL A 613 -8.58 0.39 35.22
N ILE A 614 -7.88 1.36 35.81
CA ILE A 614 -6.71 1.14 36.65
C ILE A 614 -6.45 2.35 37.55
N ALA A 615 -6.12 2.10 38.82
CA ALA A 615 -5.77 3.18 39.75
C ALA A 615 -4.56 3.97 39.23
N PHE A 616 -4.72 5.29 39.12
CA PHE A 616 -3.68 6.20 38.67
C PHE A 616 -3.78 7.54 39.41
N ASP A 617 -2.91 7.76 40.39
CA ASP A 617 -2.97 8.97 41.21
C ASP A 617 -2.36 10.21 40.56
N GLY A 618 -1.58 10.00 39.51
CA GLY A 618 -0.93 11.06 38.76
C GLY A 618 0.38 10.59 38.15
N ARG A 619 1.03 11.49 37.41
CA ARG A 619 2.27 11.18 36.70
C ARG A 619 3.47 11.19 37.64
N GLU A 620 4.08 10.03 37.86
CA GLU A 620 5.32 9.86 38.63
C GLU A 620 6.49 9.47 37.71
N ARG A 621 7.48 10.38 37.58
CA ARG A 621 8.59 10.21 36.64
C ARG A 621 9.76 9.38 37.19
N GLN A 622 9.94 9.34 38.51
CA GLN A 622 11.06 8.65 39.16
C GLN A 622 10.52 7.83 40.33
N GLY A 623 11.00 6.59 40.49
CA GLY A 623 10.59 5.74 41.61
C GLY A 623 9.22 5.08 41.49
N ALA A 624 8.53 5.26 40.35
CA ALA A 624 7.19 4.72 40.12
C ALA A 624 7.17 3.19 40.27
N THR A 625 6.20 2.71 41.05
CA THR A 625 5.92 1.29 41.26
C THR A 625 4.60 0.85 40.64
N ASP A 626 3.73 1.80 40.28
CA ASP A 626 2.48 1.52 39.60
C ASP A 626 2.68 1.19 38.12
N LEU A 627 1.79 0.35 37.58
CA LEU A 627 1.88 -0.18 36.23
C LEU A 627 1.80 0.92 35.16
N VAL A 628 0.93 1.92 35.35
CA VAL A 628 0.70 2.97 34.36
C VAL A 628 1.95 3.84 34.21
N ASN A 629 2.51 4.33 35.31
CA ASN A 629 3.73 5.12 35.27
C ASN A 629 4.93 4.28 34.82
N SER A 630 5.00 2.99 35.17
CA SER A 630 6.04 2.08 34.66
C SER A 630 6.02 1.97 33.13
N LEU A 631 4.83 1.78 32.54
CA LEU A 631 4.64 1.73 31.08
C LEU A 631 4.92 3.08 30.42
N LEU A 632 4.46 4.18 31.01
CA LEU A 632 4.75 5.52 30.53
C LEU A 632 6.26 5.78 30.55
N ASN A 633 6.95 5.49 31.66
CA ASN A 633 8.40 5.67 31.80
C ASN A 633 9.17 4.87 30.76
N TYR A 634 8.80 3.60 30.53
CA TYR A 634 9.40 2.78 29.48
C TYR A 634 9.17 3.38 28.08
N GLY A 635 7.93 3.77 27.77
CA GLY A 635 7.58 4.42 26.50
C GLY A 635 8.33 5.73 26.28
N TYR A 636 8.49 6.55 27.32
CA TYR A 636 9.31 7.76 27.30
C TYR A 636 10.77 7.45 27.03
N GLY A 637 11.36 6.43 27.64
CA GLY A 637 12.74 6.00 27.38
C GLY A 637 12.96 5.61 25.91
N VAL A 638 12.05 4.81 25.36
CA VAL A 638 12.08 4.44 23.93
C VAL A 638 11.93 5.67 23.04
N LEU A 639 10.94 6.54 23.30
CA LEU A 639 10.71 7.73 22.48
C LEU A 639 11.88 8.72 22.55
N TYR A 640 12.45 8.92 23.74
CA TYR A 640 13.61 9.79 23.96
C TYR A 640 14.78 9.37 23.09
N SER A 641 15.08 8.07 23.06
CA SER A 641 16.16 7.52 22.23
C SER A 641 15.97 7.81 20.73
N LYS A 642 14.72 7.77 20.24
CA LYS A 642 14.36 8.05 18.84
C LYS A 642 14.44 9.54 18.51
N ILE A 643 13.94 10.39 19.39
CA ILE A 643 14.04 11.84 19.22
C ILE A 643 15.51 12.27 19.23
N TRP A 644 16.30 11.74 20.16
CA TRP A 644 17.73 12.01 20.25
C TRP A 644 18.47 11.59 18.97
N TYR A 645 18.11 10.45 18.39
CA TYR A 645 18.61 10.04 17.07
C TYR A 645 18.21 11.04 15.99
N ALA A 646 16.92 11.37 15.85
CA ALA A 646 16.45 12.30 14.83
C ALA A 646 17.12 13.69 14.90
N VAL A 647 17.36 14.20 16.11
CA VAL A 647 18.08 15.46 16.35
C VAL A 647 19.53 15.36 15.89
N MET A 648 20.24 14.31 16.29
CA MET A 648 21.64 14.11 15.90
C MET A 648 21.81 13.86 14.40
N SER A 649 20.93 13.07 13.78
CA SER A 649 20.92 12.81 12.33
C SER A 649 20.61 14.05 11.51
N ALA A 650 19.85 15.02 12.08
CA ALA A 650 19.65 16.33 11.47
C ALA A 650 20.87 17.27 11.63
N GLY A 651 21.96 16.81 12.25
CA GLY A 651 23.17 17.60 12.49
C GLY A 651 23.06 18.58 13.67
N LEU A 652 22.01 18.48 14.49
CA LEU A 652 21.81 19.31 15.67
C LEU A 652 22.46 18.68 16.90
N SER A 653 22.91 19.51 17.85
CA SER A 653 23.41 19.07 19.14
C SER A 653 22.24 18.88 20.12
N PRO A 654 22.03 17.67 20.67
CA PRO A 654 21.02 17.42 21.70
C PRO A 654 21.41 18.00 23.07
N PHE A 655 22.68 18.37 23.25
CA PHE A 655 23.19 19.02 24.46
C PHE A 655 22.93 20.53 24.47
N LEU A 656 22.63 21.11 23.31
CA LEU A 656 22.25 22.52 23.17
C LEU A 656 20.73 22.66 23.25
N SER A 657 20.22 22.79 24.48
CA SER A 657 18.79 22.90 24.75
C SER A 657 18.30 24.34 24.85
N PHE A 658 17.21 24.64 24.16
CA PHE A 658 16.52 25.94 24.25
C PHE A 658 15.71 26.07 25.54
N LEU A 659 15.21 24.98 26.13
CA LEU A 659 14.29 25.02 27.27
C LEU A 659 14.95 24.62 28.59
N HIS A 660 15.57 23.44 28.66
CA HIS A 660 16.31 22.94 29.82
C HIS A 660 17.78 23.39 29.78
N GLU A 661 18.40 23.62 30.93
CA GLU A 661 19.86 23.76 30.99
C GLU A 661 20.51 22.42 30.60
N GLY A 662 21.57 22.50 29.79
CA GLY A 662 22.36 21.31 29.48
C GLY A 662 22.95 20.78 30.77
N SER A 663 22.51 19.59 31.20
CA SER A 663 23.24 18.85 32.22
C SER A 663 24.57 18.48 31.60
N GLY A 664 25.65 19.13 32.01
CA GLY A 664 27.02 18.80 31.61
C GLY A 664 27.41 17.41 32.07
#